data_AF-A0A2A2R9T2-F1
#
_entry.id   AF-A0A2A2R9T2-F1
#
_cell.length_a   1.000
_cell.length_b   1.000
_cell.length_c   1.000
_cell.angle_alpha   90.00
_cell.angle_beta   90.00
_cell.angle_gamma   90.00
#
_symmetry.space_group_name_H-M   'P 1'
#
loop_
_entity.id
_entity.type
_entity.pdbx_description
1 polymer ?
#
loop_
_entity_poly.entity_id
_entity_poly.type
_entity_poly.pdbx_seq_one_letter_code
_entity_poly.pdbx_strand_id
1 'polypeptide(L)'
;MNHLRLILFLIATLLSASAVSLQAESTGDFKNGNFENGLTGWSWESGPGKAQGGVVAQAGLDAVTVFQIVQAGEGEARLSQTVSGLIPGAGYCLTAWVKGRDCSQSWAQGGVQRVSLPSGTFDWTKVEVMFWPDASRQTPVVFGVDGKTAELWISKVSVSAATVVPSGKNAVTLDTARTRLASLEKQAETFSTTDDLTRAGLAVARRYLLRVETGGPNGSQGLRNAKPGDREVMHWTQLQLQETAWVLDQLENRLTALASGRIKPYRKPSLAGGRISYDRGGFWFATSGGERQPVVLGGYGFFNQVLLDMDFLKETGMTFIQQEKGPNNLTREGTLSPTALNITQVIGKAEQAGIFTDVLLSPHYFPSWVVKVHPEVLLDPKMGGFIKFNIDHPSARSALEQWIRTFVPEISKQPGVWSICLSNEASYTNSGRDPYSFPKWIAYLQKKHGTIAMLNARYGTNYRELSEVPVPETIYPSRTELIAPYYDWVRFNQENFAEWHRWMNGFVKELAPNLATHAKLVPDVFDTRPQGQRTHGGRVFHGVDPELITEFTDLAGCDSWSFITPESNESYTWLRTQLWYDLLNSFQQRPVIDSELHFIHDRHPAESIPPGHFYTVLWQGALHHRTAFVNWIWSEPVGASSQGCITLRPANVYASARAMIDLNRLAPEVRAINEAPADVALLYSMTSLIWEEDYPAVIKNIYGLLTQLGCKVTFVSERQLAAGKIPSAKLVILPHATHVVEGTASILDRLQREGTIDLLPVGSGNLAFDEYGKPASVVPKLPDSLRLGGVDARTDLEVLAVALGNRLTAPALIDSRTGKRALGADYRVINYKGRQLVSIINLLHRPMILKVATEGVATDLIGGGVVKLDQITAAAREPILLRIDKGEKSK
;
A
#
# COMPACT_ATOMS: atom_id res chain seq x y z
N MET A 1 -39.73 33.19 -42.93
CA MET A 1 -40.62 34.02 -42.08
C MET A 1 -41.64 33.11 -41.40
N ASN A 2 -41.79 33.29 -40.08
CA ASN A 2 -42.91 32.89 -39.21
C ASN A 2 -43.06 31.49 -38.58
N HIS A 3 -42.09 30.57 -38.67
CA HIS A 3 -42.04 29.41 -37.75
C HIS A 3 -40.68 29.11 -37.09
N LEU A 4 -39.63 29.88 -37.42
CA LEU A 4 -38.30 29.76 -36.80
C LEU A 4 -38.04 30.74 -35.64
N ARG A 5 -38.99 31.64 -35.32
CA ARG A 5 -38.83 32.68 -34.28
C ARG A 5 -39.41 32.33 -32.92
N LEU A 6 -40.14 31.22 -32.79
CA LEU A 6 -40.75 30.80 -31.51
C LEU A 6 -39.97 29.71 -30.77
N ILE A 7 -39.06 28.99 -31.44
CA ILE A 7 -38.21 27.95 -30.82
C ILE A 7 -36.84 28.51 -30.36
N LEU A 8 -36.42 29.64 -30.93
CA LEU A 8 -35.23 30.39 -30.50
C LEU A 8 -35.48 31.32 -29.30
N PHE A 9 -36.73 31.46 -28.84
CA PHE A 9 -37.10 32.28 -27.68
C PHE A 9 -37.30 31.49 -26.38
N LEU A 10 -37.19 30.14 -26.43
CA LEU A 10 -37.22 29.26 -25.24
C LEU A 10 -35.84 28.65 -24.89
N ILE A 11 -34.81 28.94 -25.68
CA ILE A 11 -33.41 28.54 -25.42
C ILE A 11 -32.55 29.77 -25.03
N ALA A 12 -33.14 30.98 -25.02
CA ALA A 12 -32.46 32.24 -24.72
C ALA A 12 -32.96 32.96 -23.43
N THR A 13 -33.62 32.22 -22.53
CA THR A 13 -34.07 32.70 -21.19
C THR A 13 -33.56 31.82 -20.05
N LEU A 14 -32.36 31.24 -20.22
CA LEU A 14 -31.57 30.63 -19.14
C LEU A 14 -30.09 31.08 -19.18
N LEU A 15 -29.81 32.20 -19.85
CA LEU A 15 -28.50 32.83 -19.97
C LEU A 15 -28.60 34.33 -19.62
N SER A 16 -29.16 34.62 -18.45
CA SER A 16 -29.03 35.92 -17.77
C SER A 16 -29.64 35.83 -16.37
N ALA A 17 -29.01 35.07 -15.49
CA ALA A 17 -29.14 35.28 -14.05
C ALA A 17 -27.76 35.69 -13.56
N SER A 18 -27.60 37.00 -13.51
CA SER A 18 -26.76 37.78 -12.61
C SER A 18 -25.74 36.98 -11.81
N ALA A 19 -24.47 37.32 -12.01
CA ALA A 19 -23.48 37.25 -10.96
C ALA A 19 -24.06 37.91 -9.68
N VAL A 20 -24.58 37.08 -8.79
CA VAL A 20 -24.64 37.38 -7.37
C VAL A 20 -23.37 36.76 -6.81
N SER A 21 -22.30 37.55 -6.79
CA SER A 21 -21.30 37.37 -5.74
C SER A 21 -21.98 37.53 -4.39
N LEU A 22 -21.49 36.82 -3.37
CA LEU A 22 -21.90 36.80 -1.96
C LEU A 22 -23.08 35.85 -1.71
N GLN A 23 -22.91 34.77 -0.94
CA GLN A 23 -22.41 34.84 0.43
C GLN A 23 -21.10 34.09 0.64
N ALA A 24 -20.12 34.85 1.14
CA ALA A 24 -19.04 34.31 1.94
C ALA A 24 -19.62 33.39 3.04
N GLU A 25 -18.91 32.31 3.34
CA GLU A 25 -19.08 31.59 4.60
C GLU A 25 -19.20 32.63 5.74
N SER A 26 -20.38 32.76 6.33
CA SER A 26 -20.68 33.83 7.30
C SER A 26 -19.67 33.76 8.44
N THR A 27 -18.81 34.77 8.59
CA THR A 27 -17.96 34.96 9.77
C THR A 27 -18.78 35.43 10.98
N GLY A 28 -20.11 35.45 10.86
CA GLY A 28 -21.00 36.17 11.74
C GLY A 28 -20.73 37.68 11.71
N ASP A 29 -21.25 38.38 12.70
CA ASP A 29 -20.98 39.80 12.94
C ASP A 29 -19.63 40.03 13.67
N PHE A 30 -18.63 39.17 13.45
CA PHE A 30 -17.30 39.34 14.04
C PHE A 30 -16.62 40.58 13.46
N LYS A 31 -16.13 41.48 14.32
CA LYS A 31 -15.61 42.81 13.94
C LYS A 31 -14.21 43.04 14.48
N ASN A 32 -13.48 43.90 13.76
CA ASN A 32 -12.27 44.59 14.25
C ASN A 32 -11.21 43.61 14.81
N GLY A 33 -10.89 42.58 14.03
CA GLY A 33 -9.94 41.52 14.41
C GLY A 33 -8.47 41.94 14.47
N ASN A 34 -8.10 43.08 13.85
CA ASN A 34 -6.76 43.66 13.93
C ASN A 34 -6.69 44.89 14.87
N PHE A 35 -7.76 45.19 15.63
CA PHE A 35 -7.81 46.31 16.58
C PHE A 35 -7.51 47.70 15.99
N GLU A 36 -7.53 47.84 14.67
CA GLU A 36 -7.25 49.08 13.95
C GLU A 36 -8.27 50.18 14.25
N ASN A 37 -9.47 49.79 14.69
CA ASN A 37 -10.54 50.67 15.15
C ASN A 37 -10.70 50.66 16.68
N GLY A 38 -9.58 50.51 17.41
CA GLY A 38 -9.58 50.47 18.88
C GLY A 38 -10.29 49.21 19.41
N LEU A 39 -11.13 49.37 20.43
CA LEU A 39 -11.95 48.29 21.00
C LEU A 39 -13.36 48.18 20.38
N THR A 40 -13.59 48.72 19.19
CA THR A 40 -14.90 48.60 18.53
C THR A 40 -15.29 47.12 18.40
N GLY A 41 -16.42 46.72 18.99
CA GLY A 41 -16.92 45.33 19.03
C GLY A 41 -16.32 44.45 20.13
N TRP A 42 -15.31 44.93 20.85
CA TRP A 42 -14.63 44.22 21.93
C TRP A 42 -14.94 44.85 23.30
N SER A 43 -15.03 44.01 24.32
CA SER A 43 -15.18 44.37 25.72
C SER A 43 -13.93 43.96 26.49
N TRP A 44 -13.38 44.85 27.30
CA TRP A 44 -12.24 44.58 28.18
C TRP A 44 -12.70 44.60 29.64
N GLU A 45 -12.33 43.56 30.39
CA GLU A 45 -12.59 43.44 31.82
C GLU A 45 -11.26 43.14 32.54
N SER A 46 -10.80 44.08 33.37
CA SER A 46 -9.52 43.96 34.11
C SER A 46 -9.55 42.95 35.26
N GLY A 47 -10.77 42.55 35.65
CA GLY A 47 -11.09 41.69 36.79
C GLY A 47 -10.38 42.02 38.12
N PRO A 48 -10.38 41.08 39.09
CA PRO A 48 -9.90 41.31 40.45
C PRO A 48 -8.39 41.59 40.52
N GLY A 49 -7.62 41.03 39.59
CA GLY A 49 -6.16 41.20 39.49
C GLY A 49 -5.71 42.57 38.96
N LYS A 50 -6.66 43.47 38.63
CA LYS A 50 -6.41 44.81 38.08
C LYS A 50 -5.47 44.79 36.86
N ALA A 51 -5.70 43.84 35.94
CA ALA A 51 -4.92 43.76 34.72
C ALA A 51 -5.07 45.04 33.88
N GLN A 52 -3.97 45.45 33.26
CA GLN A 52 -3.97 46.55 32.29
C GLN A 52 -4.12 45.96 30.89
N GLY A 53 -5.08 46.48 30.13
CA GLY A 53 -5.33 46.08 28.75
C GLY A 53 -5.43 47.30 27.86
N GLY A 54 -4.76 47.29 26.72
CA GLY A 54 -4.71 48.45 25.83
C GLY A 54 -4.38 48.10 24.38
N VAL A 55 -4.83 48.95 23.48
CA VAL A 55 -4.53 48.85 22.05
C VAL A 55 -3.19 49.52 21.77
N VAL A 56 -2.27 48.80 21.11
CA VAL A 56 -0.94 49.28 20.76
C VAL A 56 -0.76 49.27 19.24
N ALA A 57 -0.57 50.44 18.65
CA ALA A 57 -0.37 50.59 17.20
C ALA A 57 1.00 50.06 16.78
N GLN A 58 1.06 49.43 15.59
CA GLN A 58 2.29 48.96 14.94
C GLN A 58 3.17 47.98 15.74
N ALA A 59 2.60 47.32 16.76
CA ALA A 59 3.31 46.37 17.61
C ALA A 59 3.05 44.89 17.26
N GLY A 60 2.23 44.61 16.25
CA GLY A 60 1.84 43.26 15.83
C GLY A 60 2.67 42.61 14.73
N LEU A 61 2.31 41.38 14.38
CA LEU A 61 2.84 40.68 13.20
C LEU A 61 2.54 41.48 11.92
N ASP A 62 3.58 41.85 11.16
CA ASP A 62 3.51 42.76 10.00
C ASP A 62 3.14 44.21 10.36
N ALA A 63 3.54 44.68 11.55
CA ALA A 63 3.30 46.05 12.03
C ALA A 63 1.80 46.44 12.08
N VAL A 64 0.93 45.45 12.30
CA VAL A 64 -0.50 45.69 12.56
C VAL A 64 -0.73 46.14 14.00
N THR A 65 -1.91 46.71 14.26
CA THR A 65 -2.35 47.05 15.62
C THR A 65 -2.68 45.78 16.43
N VAL A 66 -2.43 45.80 17.73
CA VAL A 66 -2.64 44.65 18.64
C VAL A 66 -3.33 45.08 19.91
N PHE A 67 -3.91 44.10 20.63
CA PHE A 67 -4.29 44.29 22.01
C PHE A 67 -3.23 43.67 22.93
N GLN A 68 -2.74 44.45 23.89
CA GLN A 68 -1.75 44.02 24.88
C GLN A 68 -2.40 43.90 26.26
N ILE A 69 -2.10 42.81 26.97
CA ILE A 69 -2.51 42.56 28.36
C ILE A 69 -1.26 42.47 29.25
N VAL A 70 -1.29 43.15 30.39
CA VAL A 70 -0.27 43.13 31.43
C VAL A 70 -0.93 42.85 32.78
N GLN A 71 -0.47 41.84 33.49
CA GLN A 71 -1.02 41.43 34.78
C GLN A 71 0.08 41.03 35.77
N ALA A 72 0.18 41.78 36.87
CA ALA A 72 1.27 41.61 37.83
C ALA A 72 1.07 40.44 38.82
N GLY A 73 -0.16 39.98 39.03
CA GLY A 73 -0.50 38.93 40.00
C GLY A 73 -1.58 37.96 39.50
N GLU A 74 -2.11 37.14 40.40
CA GLU A 74 -3.21 36.20 40.09
C GLU A 74 -4.55 36.94 40.03
N GLY A 75 -5.43 36.50 39.13
CA GLY A 75 -6.77 37.07 38.92
C GLY A 75 -7.23 36.92 37.48
N GLU A 76 -8.53 36.75 37.25
CA GLU A 76 -9.08 36.60 35.91
C GLU A 76 -9.26 37.98 35.24
N ALA A 77 -8.65 38.19 34.08
CA ALA A 77 -8.91 39.31 33.20
C ALA A 77 -9.21 38.80 31.78
N ARG A 78 -10.12 39.49 31.06
CA ARG A 78 -10.59 39.00 29.76
C ARG A 78 -10.89 40.10 28.75
N LEU A 79 -10.48 39.85 27.51
CA LEU A 79 -10.90 40.56 26.31
C LEU A 79 -11.93 39.68 25.59
N SER A 80 -13.13 40.19 25.34
CA SER A 80 -14.22 39.40 24.75
C SER A 80 -14.99 40.13 23.65
N GLN A 81 -15.56 39.38 22.71
CA GLN A 81 -16.52 39.86 21.73
C GLN A 81 -17.62 38.80 21.57
N THR A 82 -18.88 39.22 21.62
CA THR A 82 -20.00 38.33 21.33
C THR A 82 -20.29 38.35 19.83
N VAL A 83 -20.11 37.21 19.17
CA VAL A 83 -20.34 37.05 17.72
C VAL A 83 -21.76 36.54 17.50
N SER A 84 -22.58 37.33 16.80
CA SER A 84 -23.91 36.95 16.34
C SER A 84 -23.90 36.51 14.88
N GLY A 85 -24.98 35.89 14.41
CA GLY A 85 -25.13 35.53 12.98
C GLY A 85 -24.36 34.28 12.53
N LEU A 86 -23.73 33.56 13.47
CA LEU A 86 -23.20 32.23 13.23
C LEU A 86 -24.34 31.20 13.21
N ILE A 87 -24.21 30.20 12.34
CA ILE A 87 -25.20 29.12 12.18
C ILE A 87 -25.06 28.12 13.34
N PRO A 88 -26.10 27.89 14.17
CA PRO A 88 -26.07 26.89 15.23
C PRO A 88 -25.71 25.49 14.71
N GLY A 89 -24.80 24.81 15.40
CA GLY A 89 -24.32 23.48 15.02
C GLY A 89 -23.32 23.43 13.86
N ALA A 90 -23.04 24.54 13.17
CA ALA A 90 -21.94 24.61 12.20
C ALA A 90 -20.59 24.83 12.90
N GLY A 91 -19.51 24.28 12.34
CA GLY A 91 -18.17 24.41 12.89
C GLY A 91 -17.47 25.69 12.44
N TYR A 92 -16.87 26.41 13.39
CA TYR A 92 -16.08 27.61 13.15
C TYR A 92 -14.69 27.48 13.75
N CYS A 93 -13.74 28.18 13.16
CA CYS A 93 -12.38 28.29 13.67
C CYS A 93 -12.13 29.76 14.07
N LEU A 94 -11.85 29.97 15.35
CA LEU A 94 -11.24 31.20 15.84
C LEU A 94 -9.73 31.06 15.65
N THR A 95 -9.12 31.94 14.86
CA THR A 95 -7.67 32.01 14.75
C THR A 95 -7.15 33.34 15.30
N ALA A 96 -5.96 33.32 15.89
CA ALA A 96 -5.25 34.53 16.28
C ALA A 96 -3.74 34.28 16.26
N TRP A 97 -2.97 35.35 16.16
CA TRP A 97 -1.53 35.35 16.43
C TRP A 97 -1.28 35.93 17.81
N VAL A 98 -0.55 35.20 18.65
CA VAL A 98 -0.23 35.61 20.01
C VAL A 98 1.27 35.62 20.25
N LYS A 99 1.73 36.56 21.07
CA LYS A 99 3.11 36.65 21.55
C LYS A 99 3.06 36.88 23.06
N GLY A 100 4.04 36.40 23.82
CA GLY A 100 4.02 36.52 25.27
C GLY A 100 5.39 36.71 25.90
N ARG A 101 5.43 37.42 27.03
CA ARG A 101 6.56 37.53 27.96
C ARG A 101 6.09 37.15 29.35
N ASP A 102 6.74 36.15 29.93
CA ASP A 102 6.45 35.61 31.26
C ASP A 102 4.95 35.38 31.52
N CYS A 103 4.26 34.75 30.57
CA CYS A 103 2.85 34.38 30.70
C CYS A 103 2.72 33.08 31.52
N SER A 104 2.11 33.12 32.70
CA SER A 104 1.91 31.91 33.51
C SER A 104 0.64 31.13 33.13
N GLN A 105 -0.51 31.81 33.06
CA GLN A 105 -1.81 31.22 32.74
C GLN A 105 -2.60 32.15 31.82
N SER A 106 -2.62 31.83 30.52
CA SER A 106 -3.40 32.56 29.52
C SER A 106 -4.08 31.59 28.54
N TRP A 107 -5.17 32.04 27.92
CA TRP A 107 -6.09 31.16 27.18
C TRP A 107 -6.89 31.91 26.12
N ALA A 108 -7.36 31.16 25.12
CA ALA A 108 -8.32 31.63 24.11
C ALA A 108 -9.56 30.74 24.11
N GLN A 109 -10.73 31.30 23.80
CA GLN A 109 -12.01 30.63 23.85
C GLN A 109 -12.91 31.07 22.69
N GLY A 110 -13.60 30.10 22.09
CA GLY A 110 -14.72 30.31 21.17
C GLY A 110 -15.93 29.51 21.66
N GLY A 111 -17.06 30.15 21.90
CA GLY A 111 -18.21 29.52 22.53
C GLY A 111 -17.86 28.96 23.91
N VAL A 112 -18.14 27.68 24.13
CA VAL A 112 -17.76 26.95 25.36
C VAL A 112 -16.37 26.31 25.27
N GLN A 113 -15.69 26.38 24.12
CA GLN A 113 -14.42 25.72 23.87
C GLN A 113 -13.26 26.64 24.21
N ARG A 114 -12.37 26.19 25.11
CA ARG A 114 -11.22 26.96 25.61
C ARG A 114 -9.92 26.18 25.36
N VAL A 115 -8.86 26.86 24.93
CA VAL A 115 -7.51 26.32 24.78
C VAL A 115 -6.52 27.17 25.56
N SER A 116 -5.51 26.55 26.15
CA SER A 116 -4.39 27.26 26.75
C SER A 116 -3.50 27.87 25.65
N LEU A 117 -3.04 29.10 25.87
CA LEU A 117 -1.97 29.69 25.07
C LEU A 117 -0.61 29.16 25.58
N PRO A 118 0.49 29.31 24.80
CA PRO A 118 1.83 28.98 25.30
C PRO A 118 2.15 29.71 26.62
N SER A 119 2.93 29.06 27.49
CA SER A 119 3.41 29.63 28.75
C SER A 119 4.87 30.10 28.66
N GLY A 120 5.29 30.95 29.59
CA GLY A 120 6.61 31.56 29.59
C GLY A 120 6.74 32.71 28.59
N THR A 121 7.93 32.85 27.99
CA THR A 121 8.21 33.85 26.96
C THR A 121 8.26 33.18 25.59
N PHE A 122 7.44 33.64 24.65
CA PHE A 122 7.28 33.05 23.32
C PHE A 122 7.04 34.13 22.26
N ASP A 123 7.53 33.89 21.05
CA ASP A 123 7.31 34.79 19.92
C ASP A 123 5.97 34.50 19.22
N TRP A 124 5.63 35.31 18.20
CA TRP A 124 4.38 35.19 17.45
C TRP A 124 4.06 33.75 17.05
N THR A 125 3.01 33.21 17.66
CA THR A 125 2.53 31.84 17.49
C THR A 125 1.07 31.90 17.08
N LYS A 126 0.70 31.14 16.04
CA LYS A 126 -0.70 31.02 15.63
C LYS A 126 -1.44 30.09 16.58
N VAL A 127 -2.59 30.52 17.06
CA VAL A 127 -3.50 29.72 17.90
C VAL A 127 -4.84 29.57 17.22
N GLU A 128 -5.44 28.39 17.38
CA GLU A 128 -6.68 28.01 16.72
C GLU A 128 -7.64 27.37 17.74
N VAL A 129 -8.88 27.85 17.78
CA VAL A 129 -9.95 27.32 18.62
C VAL A 129 -11.13 26.94 17.75
N MET A 130 -11.40 25.65 17.67
CA MET A 130 -12.59 25.13 17.01
C MET A 130 -13.79 25.23 17.95
N PHE A 131 -14.89 25.80 17.46
CA PHE A 131 -16.11 25.96 18.25
C PHE A 131 -17.39 25.85 17.41
N TRP A 132 -18.51 25.58 18.09
CA TRP A 132 -19.83 25.41 17.49
C TRP A 132 -20.83 26.31 18.22
N PRO A 133 -21.52 27.23 17.53
CA PRO A 133 -22.53 28.08 18.12
C PRO A 133 -23.69 27.25 18.66
N ASP A 134 -24.18 27.61 19.84
CA ASP A 134 -25.39 27.04 20.40
C ASP A 134 -26.66 27.68 19.78
N ALA A 135 -27.84 27.23 20.22
CA ALA A 135 -29.11 27.73 19.70
C ALA A 135 -29.38 29.22 19.98
N SER A 136 -28.63 29.85 20.90
CA SER A 136 -28.81 31.27 21.25
C SER A 136 -28.35 32.22 20.16
N ARG A 137 -27.61 31.72 19.15
CA ARG A 137 -26.97 32.50 18.07
C ARG A 137 -26.04 33.62 18.56
N GLN A 138 -25.65 33.59 19.83
CA GLN A 138 -24.67 34.48 20.43
C GLN A 138 -23.50 33.64 20.92
N THR A 139 -22.30 33.89 20.40
CA THR A 139 -21.12 33.07 20.71
C THR A 139 -19.98 33.93 21.19
N PRO A 140 -19.52 33.79 22.45
CA PRO A 140 -18.39 34.56 22.95
C PRO A 140 -17.08 34.09 22.33
N VAL A 141 -16.30 35.04 21.83
CA VAL A 141 -14.87 34.89 21.53
C VAL A 141 -14.11 35.62 22.63
N VAL A 142 -13.22 34.91 23.35
CA VAL A 142 -12.56 35.46 24.54
C VAL A 142 -11.07 35.12 24.53
N PHE A 143 -10.24 36.08 24.90
CA PHE A 143 -8.86 35.87 25.30
C PHE A 143 -8.72 36.28 26.75
N GLY A 144 -8.17 35.41 27.59
CA GLY A 144 -8.08 35.65 29.02
C GLY A 144 -6.73 35.31 29.62
N VAL A 145 -6.50 35.89 30.79
CA VAL A 145 -5.32 35.71 31.62
C VAL A 145 -5.81 35.50 33.05
N ASP A 146 -5.34 34.42 33.69
CA ASP A 146 -5.73 34.06 35.06
C ASP A 146 -4.58 34.27 36.06
N GLY A 147 -3.34 34.32 35.56
CA GLY A 147 -2.13 34.40 36.37
C GLY A 147 -1.16 35.48 35.89
N LYS A 148 -0.04 35.64 36.60
CA LYS A 148 1.00 36.61 36.27
C LYS A 148 1.40 36.55 34.79
N THR A 149 1.30 37.68 34.10
CA THR A 149 1.62 37.85 32.69
C THR A 149 2.32 39.19 32.52
N ALA A 150 3.63 39.18 32.25
CA ALA A 150 4.33 40.43 32.05
C ALA A 150 3.78 41.16 30.83
N GLU A 151 3.68 40.49 29.68
CA GLU A 151 3.04 41.04 28.47
C GLU A 151 2.43 39.90 27.64
N LEU A 152 1.18 40.02 27.19
CA LEU A 152 0.55 39.17 26.18
C LEU A 152 0.00 40.05 25.06
N TRP A 153 0.45 39.83 23.83
CA TRP A 153 -0.05 40.54 22.65
C TRP A 153 -0.92 39.61 21.80
N ILE A 154 -2.07 40.14 21.38
CA ILE A 154 -3.05 39.45 20.55
C ILE A 154 -3.21 40.23 19.25
N SER A 155 -3.07 39.53 18.12
CA SER A 155 -3.07 40.10 16.78
C SER A 155 -3.84 39.22 15.80
N LYS A 156 -4.34 39.81 14.71
CA LYS A 156 -4.96 39.10 13.58
C LYS A 156 -6.00 38.07 14.01
N VAL A 157 -6.92 38.50 14.87
CA VAL A 157 -8.03 37.63 15.31
C VAL A 157 -9.02 37.49 14.16
N SER A 158 -9.41 36.27 13.84
CA SER A 158 -10.47 36.01 12.86
C SER A 158 -11.35 34.87 13.32
N VAL A 159 -12.63 34.96 12.98
CA VAL A 159 -13.55 33.83 13.00
C VAL A 159 -13.88 33.52 11.56
N SER A 160 -13.59 32.30 11.12
CA SER A 160 -14.07 31.81 9.83
C SER A 160 -14.91 30.56 10.06
N ALA A 161 -15.81 30.25 9.13
CA ALA A 161 -16.29 28.88 9.05
C ALA A 161 -15.05 27.98 8.95
N ALA A 162 -15.08 26.83 9.62
CA ALA A 162 -13.99 25.90 9.49
C ALA A 162 -14.01 25.40 8.04
N THR A 163 -13.09 25.91 7.21
CA THR A 163 -12.80 25.37 5.88
C THR A 163 -12.20 23.97 6.05
N VAL A 164 -13.06 23.02 6.37
CA VAL A 164 -12.90 21.63 5.94
C VAL A 164 -13.57 21.59 4.57
N VAL A 165 -12.88 22.09 3.55
CA VAL A 165 -13.27 21.91 2.14
C VAL A 165 -13.40 20.39 1.92
N PRO A 166 -14.50 19.91 1.32
CA PRO A 166 -14.89 20.35 0.00
C PRO A 166 -16.10 21.25 -0.05
N SER A 167 -15.88 22.42 -0.66
CA SER A 167 -16.76 23.00 -1.67
C SER A 167 -17.62 21.94 -2.37
N GLY A 168 -18.94 22.03 -2.22
CA GLY A 168 -19.87 21.25 -3.04
C GLY A 168 -21.22 21.00 -2.36
N LYS A 169 -22.17 21.93 -2.54
CA LYS A 169 -23.65 21.81 -2.44
C LYS A 169 -24.37 21.01 -1.33
N ASN A 170 -23.79 20.13 -0.54
CA ASN A 170 -24.53 19.32 0.44
C ASN A 170 -23.69 19.08 1.70
N ALA A 171 -23.91 19.85 2.76
CA ALA A 171 -23.60 19.35 4.10
C ALA A 171 -24.47 18.10 4.33
N VAL A 172 -23.85 16.92 4.35
CA VAL A 172 -24.60 15.66 4.50
C VAL A 172 -24.83 15.40 5.98
N THR A 173 -26.10 15.31 6.36
CA THR A 173 -26.53 14.85 7.69
C THR A 173 -26.88 13.37 7.62
N LEU A 174 -26.91 12.69 8.78
CA LEU A 174 -27.35 11.29 8.87
C LEU A 174 -28.75 11.09 8.24
N ASP A 175 -29.69 11.99 8.51
CA ASP A 175 -31.06 11.91 7.99
C ASP A 175 -31.12 12.05 6.47
N THR A 176 -30.35 13.00 5.92
CA THR A 176 -30.27 13.16 4.45
C THR A 176 -29.65 11.93 3.79
N ALA A 177 -28.59 11.35 4.37
CA ALA A 177 -27.96 10.15 3.84
C ALA A 177 -28.90 8.92 3.92
N ARG A 178 -29.68 8.77 4.99
CA ARG A 178 -30.70 7.71 5.13
C ARG A 178 -31.80 7.82 4.09
N THR A 179 -32.31 9.04 3.89
CA THR A 179 -33.35 9.30 2.90
C THR A 179 -32.85 8.96 1.49
N ARG A 180 -31.60 9.33 1.18
CA ARG A 180 -30.94 8.97 -0.08
C ARG A 180 -30.77 7.46 -0.22
N LEU A 181 -30.30 6.77 0.82
CA LEU A 181 -30.14 5.31 0.81
C LEU A 181 -31.48 4.61 0.53
N ALA A 182 -32.56 4.98 1.23
CA ALA A 182 -33.88 4.38 1.02
C ALA A 182 -34.39 4.56 -0.43
N SER A 183 -34.14 5.73 -1.03
CA SER A 183 -34.47 5.97 -2.44
C SER A 183 -33.65 5.07 -3.38
N LEU A 184 -32.34 4.95 -3.14
CA LEU A 184 -31.45 4.14 -3.95
C LEU A 184 -31.72 2.64 -3.79
N GLU A 185 -32.13 2.18 -2.60
CA GLU A 185 -32.57 0.80 -2.37
C GLU A 185 -33.76 0.43 -3.24
N LYS A 186 -34.77 1.31 -3.30
CA LYS A 186 -35.94 1.12 -4.16
C LYS A 186 -35.56 1.07 -5.64
N GLN A 187 -34.67 1.97 -6.08
CA GLN A 187 -34.17 1.96 -7.47
C GLN A 187 -33.34 0.71 -7.77
N ALA A 188 -32.62 0.19 -6.78
CA ALA A 188 -31.77 -0.99 -6.91
C ALA A 188 -32.55 -2.31 -6.87
N GLU A 189 -33.86 -2.34 -6.56
CA GLU A 189 -34.65 -3.59 -6.51
C GLU A 189 -34.50 -4.42 -7.80
N THR A 190 -34.44 -3.76 -8.96
CA THR A 190 -34.26 -4.42 -10.27
C THR A 190 -32.87 -5.02 -10.48
N PHE A 191 -31.85 -4.53 -9.78
CA PHE A 191 -30.43 -4.87 -10.04
C PHE A 191 -29.71 -5.54 -8.87
N SER A 192 -30.19 -5.41 -7.64
CA SER A 192 -29.50 -5.86 -6.41
C SER A 192 -29.20 -7.36 -6.37
N THR A 193 -29.97 -8.17 -7.11
CA THR A 193 -29.78 -9.61 -7.25
C THR A 193 -28.92 -10.02 -8.45
N THR A 194 -28.65 -9.09 -9.37
CA THR A 194 -27.94 -9.34 -10.65
C THR A 194 -26.65 -8.53 -10.82
N ASP A 195 -26.43 -7.50 -10.00
CA ASP A 195 -25.23 -6.66 -9.99
C ASP A 195 -24.58 -6.63 -8.60
N ASP A 196 -23.40 -7.24 -8.51
CA ASP A 196 -22.65 -7.36 -7.25
C ASP A 196 -22.15 -6.02 -6.73
N LEU A 197 -21.84 -5.06 -7.62
CA LEU A 197 -21.30 -3.75 -7.22
C LEU A 197 -22.40 -2.86 -6.63
N THR A 198 -23.61 -2.88 -7.19
CA THR A 198 -24.79 -2.29 -6.58
C THR A 198 -25.05 -2.88 -5.19
N ARG A 199 -24.98 -4.21 -5.04
CA ARG A 199 -25.15 -4.88 -3.73
C ARG A 199 -24.08 -4.44 -2.73
N ALA A 200 -22.82 -4.38 -3.13
CA ALA A 200 -21.71 -3.92 -2.29
C ALA A 200 -21.90 -2.47 -1.82
N GLY A 201 -22.33 -1.57 -2.72
CA GLY A 201 -22.60 -0.16 -2.38
C GLY A 201 -23.70 -0.01 -1.33
N LEU A 202 -24.80 -0.76 -1.48
CA LEU A 202 -25.87 -0.80 -0.49
C LEU A 202 -25.40 -1.34 0.86
N ALA A 203 -24.64 -2.44 0.86
CA ALA A 203 -24.11 -3.05 2.08
C ALA A 203 -23.20 -2.09 2.85
N VAL A 204 -22.26 -1.43 2.15
CA VAL A 204 -21.36 -0.41 2.73
C VAL A 204 -22.19 0.75 3.30
N ALA A 205 -23.11 1.33 2.53
CA ALA A 205 -23.90 2.45 3.00
C ALA A 205 -24.73 2.10 4.25
N ARG A 206 -25.41 0.95 4.27
CA ARG A 206 -26.17 0.46 5.45
C ARG A 206 -25.27 0.35 6.68
N ARG A 207 -24.14 -0.35 6.54
CA ARG A 207 -23.22 -0.61 7.65
C ARG A 207 -22.72 0.70 8.27
N TYR A 208 -22.28 1.64 7.46
CA TYR A 208 -21.64 2.85 7.98
C TYR A 208 -22.64 3.92 8.43
N LEU A 209 -23.85 4.00 7.85
CA LEU A 209 -24.91 4.85 8.44
C LEU A 209 -25.37 4.30 9.79
N LEU A 210 -25.46 2.97 9.95
CA LEU A 210 -25.74 2.36 11.25
C LEU A 210 -24.60 2.61 12.23
N ARG A 211 -23.35 2.52 11.78
CA ARG A 211 -22.18 2.81 12.62
C ARG A 211 -22.16 4.25 13.11
N VAL A 212 -22.42 5.23 12.23
CA VAL A 212 -22.52 6.65 12.57
C VAL A 212 -23.65 6.90 13.58
N GLU A 213 -24.78 6.22 13.45
CA GLU A 213 -25.87 6.33 14.42
C GLU A 213 -25.49 5.72 15.79
N THR A 214 -25.03 4.47 15.79
CA THR A 214 -24.90 3.66 17.02
C THR A 214 -23.59 3.87 17.76
N GLY A 215 -22.59 4.38 17.07
CA GLY A 215 -21.24 4.57 17.57
C GLY A 215 -20.27 3.41 17.38
N GLY A 216 -20.64 2.46 16.52
CA GLY A 216 -19.88 1.23 16.30
C GLY A 216 -19.90 0.30 17.52
N PRO A 217 -19.23 -0.87 17.43
CA PRO A 217 -19.31 -1.91 18.45
C PRO A 217 -18.87 -1.47 19.85
N ASN A 218 -17.91 -0.54 19.94
CA ASN A 218 -17.32 -0.08 21.19
C ASN A 218 -17.84 1.29 21.65
N GLY A 219 -18.78 1.91 20.91
CA GLY A 219 -19.29 3.24 21.21
C GLY A 219 -18.26 4.37 21.09
N SER A 220 -17.09 4.09 20.51
CA SER A 220 -15.94 5.00 20.35
C SER A 220 -15.93 5.72 18.99
N GLN A 221 -17.04 5.65 18.25
CA GLN A 221 -17.36 6.54 17.14
C GLN A 221 -18.83 6.98 17.27
N GLY A 222 -19.37 7.70 16.29
CA GLY A 222 -20.80 7.98 16.09
C GLY A 222 -21.46 8.99 17.04
N LEU A 223 -22.72 9.31 16.74
CA LEU A 223 -23.46 10.42 17.33
C LEU A 223 -24.09 10.09 18.69
N ARG A 224 -24.46 8.82 18.93
CA ARG A 224 -25.22 8.43 20.13
C ARG A 224 -24.46 8.62 21.45
N ASN A 225 -23.13 8.46 21.44
CA ASN A 225 -22.29 8.53 22.63
C ASN A 225 -21.27 9.68 22.60
N ALA A 226 -21.31 10.53 21.56
CA ALA A 226 -20.40 11.66 21.43
C ALA A 226 -20.62 12.65 22.59
N LYS A 227 -19.58 12.85 23.41
CA LYS A 227 -19.59 13.87 24.47
C LYS A 227 -19.12 15.21 23.89
N PRO A 228 -19.62 16.35 24.38
CA PRO A 228 -19.07 17.65 24.04
C PRO A 228 -17.55 17.68 24.32
N GLY A 229 -16.74 17.96 23.29
CA GLY A 229 -15.28 18.01 23.38
C GLY A 229 -14.52 16.77 22.89
N ASP A 230 -15.22 15.68 22.52
CA ASP A 230 -14.58 14.46 21.99
C ASP A 230 -14.21 14.61 20.50
N ARG A 231 -13.10 15.31 20.24
CA ARG A 231 -12.67 15.70 18.89
C ARG A 231 -12.42 14.50 17.98
N GLU A 232 -11.81 13.43 18.50
CA GLU A 232 -11.46 12.26 17.70
C GLU A 232 -12.72 11.49 17.26
N VAL A 233 -13.67 11.28 18.17
CA VAL A 233 -14.98 10.66 17.84
C VAL A 233 -15.71 11.47 16.77
N MET A 234 -15.72 12.80 16.89
CA MET A 234 -16.38 13.67 15.91
C MET A 234 -15.69 13.63 14.54
N HIS A 235 -14.35 13.63 14.49
CA HIS A 235 -13.62 13.53 13.23
C HIS A 235 -13.90 12.20 12.50
N TRP A 236 -13.86 11.07 13.21
CA TRP A 236 -14.18 9.77 12.61
C TRP A 236 -15.63 9.68 12.16
N THR A 237 -16.57 10.23 12.93
CA THR A 237 -18.00 10.26 12.58
C THR A 237 -18.24 11.08 11.32
N GLN A 238 -17.62 12.26 11.23
CA GLN A 238 -17.73 13.14 10.07
C GLN A 238 -17.12 12.49 8.83
N LEU A 239 -15.92 11.92 8.96
CA LEU A 239 -15.26 11.20 7.86
C LEU A 239 -16.16 10.08 7.32
N GLN A 240 -16.68 9.22 8.21
CA GLN A 240 -17.54 8.11 7.80
C GLN A 240 -18.81 8.57 7.11
N LEU A 241 -19.43 9.67 7.58
CA LEU A 241 -20.63 10.22 6.95
C LEU A 241 -20.33 10.80 5.56
N GLN A 242 -19.22 11.54 5.43
CA GLN A 242 -18.77 12.12 4.15
C GLN A 242 -18.42 11.03 3.14
N GLU A 243 -17.63 10.03 3.54
CA GLU A 243 -17.26 8.93 2.68
C GLU A 243 -18.45 8.03 2.33
N THR A 244 -19.42 7.86 3.23
CA THR A 244 -20.66 7.15 2.92
C THR A 244 -21.51 7.92 1.91
N ALA A 245 -21.56 9.25 2.01
CA ALA A 245 -22.23 10.07 1.01
C ALA A 245 -21.61 9.91 -0.38
N TRP A 246 -20.28 9.85 -0.45
CA TRP A 246 -19.57 9.54 -1.69
C TRP A 246 -19.95 8.16 -2.25
N VAL A 247 -20.09 7.14 -1.39
CA VAL A 247 -20.58 5.81 -1.82
C VAL A 247 -22.00 5.89 -2.40
N LEU A 248 -22.89 6.69 -1.80
CA LEU A 248 -24.24 6.91 -2.33
C LEU A 248 -24.21 7.59 -3.71
N ASP A 249 -23.29 8.54 -3.94
CA ASP A 249 -23.10 9.16 -5.26
C ASP A 249 -22.62 8.13 -6.30
N GLN A 250 -21.70 7.24 -5.93
CA GLN A 250 -21.25 6.16 -6.81
C GLN A 250 -22.39 5.18 -7.15
N LEU A 251 -23.23 4.87 -6.17
CA LEU A 251 -24.38 3.98 -6.36
C LEU A 251 -25.42 4.59 -7.30
N GLU A 252 -25.74 5.88 -7.12
CA GLU A 252 -26.66 6.62 -7.99
C GLU A 252 -26.15 6.66 -9.45
N ASN A 253 -24.85 6.93 -9.64
CA ASN A 253 -24.20 6.89 -10.94
C ASN A 253 -24.24 5.49 -11.57
N ARG A 254 -23.97 4.43 -10.79
CA ARG A 254 -24.04 3.04 -11.25
C ARG A 254 -25.45 2.65 -11.68
N LEU A 255 -26.47 2.95 -10.86
CA LEU A 255 -27.87 2.64 -11.17
C LEU A 255 -28.35 3.38 -12.41
N THR A 256 -28.00 4.65 -12.56
CA THR A 256 -28.31 5.44 -13.78
C THR A 256 -27.66 4.82 -15.02
N ALA A 257 -26.41 4.36 -14.90
CA ALA A 257 -25.69 3.74 -16.00
C ALA A 257 -26.25 2.34 -16.37
N LEU A 258 -26.71 1.56 -15.38
CA LEU A 258 -27.42 0.28 -15.60
C LEU A 258 -28.77 0.51 -16.26
N ALA A 259 -29.58 1.45 -15.75
CA ALA A 259 -30.91 1.77 -16.27
C ALA A 259 -30.86 2.29 -17.72
N SER A 260 -29.80 3.03 -18.08
CA SER A 260 -29.59 3.50 -19.46
C SER A 260 -28.97 2.45 -20.39
N GLY A 261 -28.61 1.26 -19.89
CA GLY A 261 -27.97 0.20 -20.69
C GLY A 261 -26.52 0.50 -21.09
N ARG A 262 -25.91 1.56 -20.56
CA ARG A 262 -24.51 1.95 -20.83
C ARG A 262 -23.52 0.89 -20.35
N ILE A 263 -23.89 0.21 -19.27
CA ILE A 263 -23.15 -0.88 -18.63
C ILE A 263 -24.10 -2.05 -18.41
N LYS A 264 -23.55 -3.27 -18.38
CA LYS A 264 -24.32 -4.48 -18.07
C LYS A 264 -24.20 -4.82 -16.59
N PRO A 265 -25.26 -5.36 -15.96
CA PRO A 265 -25.16 -5.90 -14.62
C PRO A 265 -24.19 -7.09 -14.63
N TYR A 266 -23.40 -7.22 -13.56
CA TYR A 266 -22.47 -8.33 -13.41
C TYR A 266 -22.60 -8.97 -12.03
N ARG A 267 -22.79 -10.29 -12.04
CA ARG A 267 -22.78 -11.13 -10.86
C ARG A 267 -21.63 -12.12 -10.97
N LYS A 268 -20.72 -12.08 -10.00
CA LYS A 268 -19.66 -13.06 -9.87
C LYS A 268 -20.28 -14.43 -9.60
N PRO A 269 -19.82 -15.50 -10.25
CA PRO A 269 -20.24 -16.85 -9.93
C PRO A 269 -19.95 -17.21 -8.46
N SER A 270 -20.84 -17.99 -7.85
CA SER A 270 -20.59 -18.51 -6.50
C SER A 270 -19.36 -19.41 -6.53
N LEU A 271 -18.42 -19.18 -5.62
CA LEU A 271 -17.22 -20.00 -5.49
C LEU A 271 -17.38 -21.14 -4.47
N ALA A 272 -18.55 -21.25 -3.83
CA ALA A 272 -18.82 -22.28 -2.83
C ALA A 272 -18.68 -23.69 -3.41
N GLY A 273 -17.95 -24.57 -2.71
CA GLY A 273 -17.74 -25.97 -3.09
C GLY A 273 -16.90 -26.20 -4.35
N GLY A 274 -16.36 -25.15 -4.97
CA GLY A 274 -15.48 -25.29 -6.12
C GLY A 274 -14.01 -25.44 -5.74
N ARG A 275 -13.16 -25.66 -6.75
CA ARG A 275 -11.72 -25.88 -6.56
C ARG A 275 -10.91 -24.86 -7.32
N ILE A 276 -9.79 -24.46 -6.72
CA ILE A 276 -8.81 -23.58 -7.33
C ILE A 276 -7.65 -24.42 -7.87
N SER A 277 -7.31 -24.20 -9.13
CA SER A 277 -6.06 -24.63 -9.75
C SER A 277 -5.28 -23.42 -10.21
N TYR A 278 -4.00 -23.57 -10.52
CA TYR A 278 -3.16 -22.46 -10.94
C TYR A 278 -2.11 -22.87 -11.96
N ASP A 279 -1.62 -21.88 -12.68
CA ASP A 279 -0.48 -21.93 -13.59
C ASP A 279 0.14 -20.52 -13.65
N ARG A 280 1.10 -20.30 -14.56
CA ARG A 280 1.79 -19.00 -14.70
C ARG A 280 0.90 -17.78 -14.95
N GLY A 281 -0.30 -17.98 -15.50
CA GLY A 281 -1.24 -16.90 -15.81
C GLY A 281 -2.16 -16.53 -14.65
N GLY A 282 -2.11 -17.26 -13.52
CA GLY A 282 -2.95 -17.01 -12.34
C GLY A 282 -3.86 -18.19 -11.99
N PHE A 283 -4.97 -17.87 -11.30
CA PHE A 283 -5.89 -18.85 -10.76
C PHE A 283 -7.04 -19.19 -11.70
N TRP A 284 -7.46 -20.44 -11.63
CA TRP A 284 -8.64 -20.97 -12.27
C TRP A 284 -9.57 -21.55 -11.23
N PHE A 285 -10.82 -21.13 -11.28
CA PHE A 285 -11.89 -21.74 -10.53
C PHE A 285 -12.60 -22.78 -11.40
N ALA A 286 -12.78 -23.99 -10.86
CA ALA A 286 -13.63 -25.02 -11.44
C ALA A 286 -14.89 -25.18 -10.60
N THR A 287 -16.06 -25.05 -11.22
CA THR A 287 -17.35 -25.36 -10.59
C THR A 287 -17.46 -26.87 -10.35
N SER A 288 -18.41 -27.30 -9.51
CA SER A 288 -18.72 -28.72 -9.34
C SER A 288 -19.17 -29.41 -10.63
N GLY A 289 -19.70 -28.66 -11.60
CA GLY A 289 -20.07 -29.13 -12.94
C GLY A 289 -18.91 -29.21 -13.94
N GLY A 290 -17.69 -28.85 -13.54
CA GLY A 290 -16.48 -28.94 -14.37
C GLY A 290 -16.19 -27.72 -15.27
N GLU A 291 -17.05 -26.70 -15.26
CA GLU A 291 -16.77 -25.44 -15.98
C GLU A 291 -15.61 -24.70 -15.29
N ARG A 292 -14.64 -24.27 -16.10
CA ARG A 292 -13.40 -23.64 -15.63
C ARG A 292 -13.33 -22.18 -16.09
N GLN A 293 -13.07 -21.25 -15.18
CA GLN A 293 -12.93 -19.82 -15.47
C GLN A 293 -11.78 -19.18 -14.69
N PRO A 294 -11.10 -18.15 -15.26
CA PRO A 294 -10.09 -17.40 -14.52
C PRO A 294 -10.72 -16.69 -13.33
N VAL A 295 -9.99 -16.59 -12.22
CA VAL A 295 -10.47 -15.95 -10.98
C VAL A 295 -9.34 -15.15 -10.35
N VAL A 296 -9.69 -14.03 -9.72
CA VAL A 296 -8.80 -13.31 -8.81
C VAL A 296 -9.37 -13.46 -7.41
N LEU A 297 -8.52 -13.85 -6.46
CA LEU A 297 -8.89 -14.04 -5.07
C LEU A 297 -8.52 -12.78 -4.26
N GLY A 298 -9.41 -12.29 -3.41
CA GLY A 298 -9.13 -11.08 -2.65
C GLY A 298 -10.05 -10.89 -1.46
N GLY A 299 -9.50 -10.31 -0.40
CA GLY A 299 -10.27 -9.90 0.77
C GLY A 299 -9.40 -9.42 1.92
N TYR A 300 -9.69 -9.88 3.13
CA TYR A 300 -9.12 -9.37 4.38
C TYR A 300 -8.88 -10.51 5.39
N GLY A 301 -8.07 -10.29 6.42
CA GLY A 301 -7.64 -11.41 7.28
C GLY A 301 -7.36 -11.09 8.76
N PHE A 302 -6.68 -12.07 9.35
CA PHE A 302 -5.97 -12.11 10.64
C PHE A 302 -6.80 -12.46 11.86
N PHE A 303 -7.83 -11.68 12.16
CA PHE A 303 -8.46 -11.74 13.48
C PHE A 303 -9.94 -12.11 13.43
N ASN A 304 -10.53 -12.23 14.63
CA ASN A 304 -11.89 -12.70 14.84
C ASN A 304 -12.95 -11.83 14.15
N GLN A 305 -12.65 -10.56 13.83
CA GLN A 305 -13.59 -9.68 13.15
C GLN A 305 -14.00 -10.21 11.76
N VAL A 306 -13.11 -10.93 11.08
CA VAL A 306 -13.42 -11.59 9.79
C VAL A 306 -14.55 -12.62 9.97
N LEU A 307 -14.54 -13.39 11.06
CA LEU A 307 -15.61 -14.34 11.37
C LEU A 307 -16.95 -13.64 11.61
N LEU A 308 -16.91 -12.51 12.33
CA LEU A 308 -18.11 -11.74 12.68
C LEU A 308 -18.74 -11.05 11.46
N ASP A 309 -17.92 -10.64 10.49
CA ASP A 309 -18.34 -9.88 9.32
C ASP A 309 -18.39 -10.71 8.02
N MET A 310 -18.39 -12.04 8.09
CA MET A 310 -18.32 -12.91 6.91
C MET A 310 -19.40 -12.59 5.87
N ASP A 311 -20.64 -12.35 6.31
CA ASP A 311 -21.75 -11.98 5.41
C ASP A 311 -21.51 -10.63 4.73
N PHE A 312 -20.99 -9.65 5.46
CA PHE A 312 -20.62 -8.35 4.90
C PHE A 312 -19.46 -8.46 3.89
N LEU A 313 -18.46 -9.28 4.18
CA LEU A 313 -17.34 -9.54 3.25
C LEU A 313 -17.84 -10.22 1.96
N LYS A 314 -18.78 -11.17 2.08
CA LYS A 314 -19.46 -11.79 0.95
C LYS A 314 -20.26 -10.78 0.13
N GLU A 315 -21.03 -9.91 0.78
CA GLU A 315 -21.84 -8.88 0.11
C GLU A 315 -20.97 -7.86 -0.64
N THR A 316 -19.78 -7.57 -0.13
CA THR A 316 -18.79 -6.68 -0.77
C THR A 316 -17.94 -7.37 -1.85
N GLY A 317 -18.24 -8.62 -2.18
CA GLY A 317 -17.61 -9.33 -3.30
C GLY A 317 -16.25 -9.94 -3.00
N MET A 318 -15.82 -9.97 -1.73
CA MET A 318 -14.60 -10.67 -1.31
C MET A 318 -14.73 -12.17 -1.51
N THR A 319 -13.60 -12.85 -1.71
CA THR A 319 -13.52 -14.32 -1.97
C THR A 319 -12.41 -14.98 -1.18
N PHE A 320 -11.65 -14.22 -0.40
CA PHE A 320 -10.46 -14.73 0.24
C PHE A 320 -10.21 -14.08 1.59
N ILE A 321 -9.78 -14.89 2.55
CA ILE A 321 -9.36 -14.44 3.87
C ILE A 321 -8.08 -15.14 4.28
N GLN A 322 -7.34 -14.55 5.22
CA GLN A 322 -6.29 -15.24 5.95
C GLN A 322 -6.69 -15.38 7.42
N GLN A 323 -6.35 -16.52 8.01
CA GLN A 323 -6.46 -16.80 9.44
C GLN A 323 -5.14 -17.38 9.94
N GLU A 324 -4.86 -17.23 11.24
CA GLU A 324 -3.61 -17.72 11.81
C GLU A 324 -3.80 -18.44 13.15
N LYS A 325 -2.96 -19.45 13.37
CA LYS A 325 -2.72 -20.08 14.67
C LYS A 325 -1.28 -20.57 14.69
N GLY A 326 -0.64 -20.49 15.85
CA GLY A 326 0.74 -20.94 15.99
C GLY A 326 0.97 -21.97 17.09
N PRO A 327 2.22 -22.49 17.16
CA PRO A 327 2.62 -23.59 18.03
C PRO A 327 2.33 -23.40 19.53
N ASN A 328 2.18 -22.17 20.02
CA ASN A 328 1.77 -21.89 21.40
C ASN A 328 0.39 -22.47 21.78
N ASN A 329 -0.39 -22.92 20.80
CA ASN A 329 -1.64 -23.64 21.00
C ASN A 329 -1.46 -25.17 21.12
N LEU A 330 -0.24 -25.68 21.08
CA LEU A 330 0.08 -27.10 21.28
C LEU A 330 0.49 -27.34 22.74
N THR A 331 -0.15 -28.29 23.40
CA THR A 331 0.26 -28.76 24.73
C THR A 331 1.53 -29.61 24.64
N ARG A 332 2.20 -29.85 25.78
CA ARG A 332 3.38 -30.71 25.84
C ARG A 332 3.05 -32.15 25.44
N GLU A 333 1.82 -32.58 25.70
CA GLU A 333 1.29 -33.91 25.37
C GLU A 333 0.90 -34.03 23.88
N GLY A 334 1.05 -32.96 23.10
CA GLY A 334 0.78 -32.95 21.66
C GLY A 334 -0.68 -32.72 21.28
N THR A 335 -1.50 -32.21 22.19
CA THR A 335 -2.92 -31.91 21.94
C THR A 335 -3.12 -30.44 21.56
N LEU A 336 -4.08 -30.19 20.66
CA LEU A 336 -4.45 -28.83 20.24
C LEU A 336 -5.37 -28.18 21.28
N SER A 337 -5.14 -26.90 21.55
CA SER A 337 -6.05 -26.10 22.36
C SER A 337 -7.41 -25.89 21.64
N PRO A 338 -8.50 -25.64 22.39
CA PRO A 338 -9.78 -25.22 21.79
C PRO A 338 -9.63 -23.98 20.89
N THR A 339 -8.71 -23.07 21.24
CA THR A 339 -8.40 -21.88 20.44
C THR A 339 -7.83 -22.22 19.07
N ALA A 340 -6.95 -23.23 18.99
CA ALA A 340 -6.47 -23.74 17.70
C ALA A 340 -7.61 -24.32 16.86
N LEU A 341 -8.48 -25.13 17.47
CA LEU A 341 -9.58 -25.80 16.76
C LEU A 341 -10.68 -24.85 16.27
N ASN A 342 -10.88 -23.70 16.92
CA ASN A 342 -11.88 -22.70 16.51
C ASN A 342 -11.71 -22.22 15.05
N ILE A 343 -10.48 -22.26 14.51
CA ILE A 343 -10.24 -21.89 13.11
C ILE A 343 -11.07 -22.74 12.12
N THR A 344 -11.40 -23.99 12.45
CA THR A 344 -12.25 -24.85 11.62
C THR A 344 -13.66 -24.29 11.44
N GLN A 345 -14.21 -23.62 12.46
CA GLN A 345 -15.50 -22.95 12.37
C GLN A 345 -15.42 -21.75 11.43
N VAL A 346 -14.31 -21.00 11.48
CA VAL A 346 -14.08 -19.86 10.58
C VAL A 346 -14.02 -20.34 9.13
N ILE A 347 -13.25 -21.39 8.87
CA ILE A 347 -13.12 -21.98 7.53
C ILE A 347 -14.48 -22.48 7.03
N GLY A 348 -15.24 -23.19 7.87
CA GLY A 348 -16.56 -23.69 7.48
C GLY A 348 -17.56 -22.57 7.14
N LYS A 349 -17.56 -21.46 7.90
CA LYS A 349 -18.39 -20.28 7.56
C LYS A 349 -17.91 -19.59 6.29
N ALA A 350 -16.59 -19.47 6.09
CA ALA A 350 -16.02 -18.91 4.88
C ALA A 350 -16.42 -19.73 3.64
N GLU A 351 -16.34 -21.06 3.73
CA GLU A 351 -16.74 -21.98 2.66
C GLU A 351 -18.21 -21.79 2.28
N GLN A 352 -19.11 -21.75 3.26
CA GLN A 352 -20.55 -21.50 3.05
C GLN A 352 -20.81 -20.12 2.41
N ALA A 353 -19.94 -19.15 2.66
CA ALA A 353 -19.98 -17.83 2.05
C ALA A 353 -19.36 -17.80 0.63
N GLY A 354 -18.72 -18.88 0.17
CA GLY A 354 -17.97 -18.91 -1.09
C GLY A 354 -16.63 -18.18 -1.01
N ILE A 355 -16.00 -18.20 0.17
CA ILE A 355 -14.75 -17.54 0.50
C ILE A 355 -13.71 -18.62 0.86
N PHE A 356 -12.55 -18.58 0.19
CA PHE A 356 -11.42 -19.45 0.49
C PHE A 356 -10.58 -18.90 1.65
N THR A 357 -9.91 -19.79 2.38
CA THR A 357 -9.07 -19.44 3.53
C THR A 357 -7.61 -19.83 3.27
N ASP A 358 -6.71 -18.87 3.46
CA ASP A 358 -5.28 -19.10 3.71
C ASP A 358 -5.04 -19.25 5.22
N VAL A 359 -4.24 -20.24 5.61
CA VAL A 359 -3.92 -20.47 7.03
C VAL A 359 -2.42 -20.29 7.26
N LEU A 360 -2.08 -19.29 8.08
CA LEU A 360 -0.72 -19.05 8.53
C LEU A 360 -0.38 -19.94 9.74
N LEU A 361 0.75 -20.65 9.66
CA LEU A 361 1.25 -21.55 10.71
C LEU A 361 1.89 -20.84 11.92
N SER A 362 2.13 -19.53 11.78
CA SER A 362 2.70 -18.60 12.78
C SER A 362 3.75 -19.22 13.71
N PRO A 363 4.88 -19.74 13.18
CA PRO A 363 5.93 -20.35 14.00
C PRO A 363 6.51 -19.38 15.04
N HIS A 364 6.36 -18.06 14.84
CA HIS A 364 6.75 -17.02 15.79
C HIS A 364 5.92 -17.01 17.08
N TYR A 365 4.71 -17.58 17.09
CA TYR A 365 3.97 -17.86 18.33
C TYR A 365 4.51 -19.14 18.97
N PHE A 366 5.73 -19.07 19.49
CA PHE A 366 6.49 -20.22 19.96
C PHE A 366 5.95 -20.77 21.32
N PRO A 367 5.97 -22.09 21.57
CA PRO A 367 5.35 -22.65 22.77
C PRO A 367 6.13 -22.35 24.05
N SER A 368 5.45 -21.79 25.05
CA SER A 368 6.08 -21.44 26.33
C SER A 368 6.60 -22.65 27.11
N TRP A 369 6.03 -23.84 26.90
CA TRP A 369 6.51 -25.06 27.56
C TRP A 369 7.88 -25.50 27.04
N VAL A 370 8.21 -25.25 25.77
CA VAL A 370 9.55 -25.53 25.23
C VAL A 370 10.56 -24.62 25.92
N VAL A 371 10.26 -23.32 26.00
CA VAL A 371 11.11 -22.31 26.64
C VAL A 371 11.35 -22.63 28.11
N LYS A 372 10.34 -23.14 28.83
CA LYS A 372 10.49 -23.53 30.25
C LYS A 372 11.45 -24.70 30.46
N VAL A 373 11.53 -25.62 29.51
CA VAL A 373 12.41 -26.81 29.58
C VAL A 373 13.79 -26.52 28.99
N HIS A 374 13.82 -25.72 27.92
CA HIS A 374 14.99 -25.38 27.12
C HIS A 374 15.08 -23.85 26.95
N PRO A 375 15.42 -23.09 28.00
CA PRO A 375 15.53 -21.63 27.90
C PRO A 375 16.59 -21.18 26.87
N GLU A 376 17.62 -22.00 26.64
CA GLU A 376 18.67 -21.81 25.64
C GLU A 376 18.16 -21.80 24.18
N VAL A 377 16.91 -22.20 23.95
CA VAL A 377 16.27 -22.13 22.63
C VAL A 377 16.03 -20.70 22.17
N LEU A 378 15.89 -19.75 23.10
CA LEU A 378 15.60 -18.35 22.77
C LEU A 378 16.86 -17.63 22.27
N LEU A 379 16.66 -16.77 21.28
CA LEU A 379 17.69 -15.85 20.82
C LEU A 379 17.66 -14.56 21.64
N ASP A 380 18.71 -13.74 21.54
CA ASP A 380 18.71 -12.40 22.13
C ASP A 380 17.49 -11.62 21.60
N PRO A 381 16.59 -11.13 22.47
CA PRO A 381 15.40 -10.39 22.06
C PRO A 381 15.71 -9.11 21.27
N LYS A 382 16.94 -8.58 21.38
CA LYS A 382 17.42 -7.44 20.58
C LYS A 382 17.66 -7.80 19.11
N MET A 383 17.81 -9.08 18.78
CA MET A 383 17.82 -9.52 17.39
C MET A 383 16.44 -9.22 16.78
N GLY A 384 16.41 -8.49 15.66
CA GLY A 384 15.17 -8.08 14.99
C GLY A 384 14.32 -9.24 14.45
N GLY A 385 13.16 -8.93 13.86
CA GLY A 385 12.28 -9.91 13.20
C GLY A 385 11.38 -10.74 14.12
N PHE A 386 10.48 -11.54 13.54
CA PHE A 386 9.48 -12.32 14.29
C PHE A 386 10.01 -13.63 14.89
N ILE A 387 11.04 -14.23 14.31
CA ILE A 387 11.59 -15.51 14.79
C ILE A 387 12.59 -15.24 15.93
N LYS A 388 12.16 -15.52 17.17
CA LYS A 388 12.93 -15.26 18.40
C LYS A 388 13.58 -16.50 19.03
N PHE A 389 13.70 -17.58 18.27
CA PHE A 389 14.26 -18.85 18.75
C PHE A 389 15.26 -19.41 17.73
N ASN A 390 16.18 -20.26 18.20
CA ASN A 390 17.11 -20.96 17.35
C ASN A 390 16.38 -22.03 16.52
N ILE A 391 16.26 -21.79 15.21
CA ILE A 391 15.57 -22.68 14.27
C ILE A 391 16.24 -24.07 14.14
N ASP A 392 17.50 -24.20 14.53
CA ASP A 392 18.27 -25.45 14.46
C ASP A 392 18.35 -26.18 15.80
N HIS A 393 17.80 -25.61 16.88
CA HIS A 393 17.72 -26.31 18.16
C HIS A 393 16.80 -27.53 18.05
N PRO A 394 17.22 -28.74 18.49
CA PRO A 394 16.42 -29.96 18.39
C PRO A 394 15.02 -29.84 19.00
N SER A 395 14.90 -29.21 20.17
CA SER A 395 13.60 -28.98 20.82
C SER A 395 12.69 -28.00 20.04
N ALA A 396 13.25 -27.02 19.33
CA ALA A 396 12.47 -26.15 18.44
C ALA A 396 11.99 -26.92 17.21
N ARG A 397 12.86 -27.71 16.58
CA ARG A 397 12.50 -28.60 15.46
C ARG A 397 11.40 -29.58 15.88
N SER A 398 11.56 -30.25 17.01
CA SER A 398 10.56 -31.21 17.51
C SER A 398 9.20 -30.55 17.78
N ALA A 399 9.17 -29.36 18.39
CA ALA A 399 7.91 -28.68 18.69
C ALA A 399 7.18 -28.18 17.44
N LEU A 400 7.92 -27.65 16.45
CA LEU A 400 7.33 -27.21 15.18
C LEU A 400 6.85 -28.37 14.33
N GLU A 401 7.60 -29.47 14.28
CA GLU A 401 7.17 -30.70 13.62
C GLU A 401 5.88 -31.23 14.24
N GLN A 402 5.83 -31.35 15.57
CA GLN A 402 4.64 -31.81 16.27
C GLN A 402 3.44 -30.88 16.03
N TRP A 403 3.66 -29.55 16.02
CA TRP A 403 2.62 -28.59 15.65
C TRP A 403 2.06 -28.85 14.26
N ILE A 404 2.92 -28.97 13.25
CA ILE A 404 2.50 -29.19 11.85
C ILE A 404 1.78 -30.54 11.72
N ARG A 405 2.33 -31.60 12.31
CA ARG A 405 1.78 -32.97 12.26
C ARG A 405 0.44 -33.11 12.97
N THR A 406 0.16 -32.29 13.99
CA THR A 406 -1.14 -32.31 14.67
C THR A 406 -2.13 -31.32 14.05
N PHE A 407 -1.69 -30.13 13.66
CA PHE A 407 -2.58 -29.05 13.21
C PHE A 407 -3.00 -29.20 11.75
N VAL A 408 -2.08 -29.46 10.82
CA VAL A 408 -2.37 -29.52 9.38
C VAL A 408 -3.45 -30.55 9.04
N PRO A 409 -3.47 -31.77 9.60
CA PRO A 409 -4.52 -32.74 9.33
C PRO A 409 -5.93 -32.27 9.73
N GLU A 410 -6.08 -31.46 10.79
CA GLU A 410 -7.39 -30.93 11.18
C GLU A 410 -7.88 -29.85 10.22
N ILE A 411 -6.95 -29.05 9.72
CA ILE A 411 -7.23 -27.98 8.76
C ILE A 411 -7.52 -28.55 7.36
N SER A 412 -6.76 -29.54 6.91
CA SER A 412 -6.91 -30.11 5.56
C SER A 412 -8.23 -30.87 5.35
N LYS A 413 -8.93 -31.24 6.44
CA LYS A 413 -10.29 -31.81 6.38
C LYS A 413 -11.34 -30.77 6.00
N GLN A 414 -11.05 -29.47 6.15
CA GLN A 414 -11.99 -28.40 5.89
C GLN A 414 -11.95 -28.01 4.40
N PRO A 415 -13.05 -28.13 3.64
CA PRO A 415 -13.03 -27.85 2.20
C PRO A 415 -12.76 -26.38 1.84
N GLY A 416 -13.01 -25.44 2.77
CA GLY A 416 -12.72 -24.01 2.59
C GLY A 416 -11.23 -23.61 2.68
N VAL A 417 -10.33 -24.49 3.11
CA VAL A 417 -8.88 -24.18 3.13
C VAL A 417 -8.30 -24.39 1.75
N TRP A 418 -7.54 -23.39 1.31
CA TRP A 418 -6.88 -23.42 0.00
C TRP A 418 -5.36 -23.43 0.10
N SER A 419 -4.79 -22.61 0.99
CA SER A 419 -3.36 -22.45 1.11
C SER A 419 -2.89 -22.42 2.56
N ILE A 420 -1.61 -22.75 2.75
CA ILE A 420 -0.87 -22.66 3.99
C ILE A 420 0.28 -21.65 3.81
N CYS A 421 0.28 -20.61 4.63
CA CYS A 421 1.40 -19.69 4.77
C CYS A 421 2.36 -20.25 5.84
N LEU A 422 3.62 -20.50 5.48
CA LEU A 422 4.60 -21.15 6.35
C LEU A 422 5.08 -20.22 7.48
N SER A 423 5.25 -18.93 7.19
CA SER A 423 5.82 -17.96 8.13
C SER A 423 5.38 -16.53 7.82
N ASN A 424 5.47 -15.65 8.83
CA ASN A 424 5.11 -14.23 8.78
C ASN A 424 6.37 -13.38 8.80
N GLU A 425 6.64 -12.65 7.72
CA GLU A 425 7.75 -11.68 7.61
C GLU A 425 9.06 -12.17 8.27
N ALA A 426 9.40 -13.43 8.01
CA ALA A 426 10.41 -14.12 8.81
C ALA A 426 11.81 -13.62 8.43
N SER A 427 12.68 -13.47 9.42
CA SER A 427 14.12 -13.18 9.24
C SER A 427 14.93 -13.95 10.26
N TYR A 428 16.17 -14.29 9.92
CA TYR A 428 17.07 -15.04 10.79
C TYR A 428 18.53 -14.66 10.58
N THR A 429 19.29 -14.52 11.66
CA THR A 429 20.67 -14.01 11.65
C THR A 429 21.66 -14.89 12.42
N ASN A 430 21.21 -16.02 12.97
CA ASN A 430 21.98 -16.82 13.91
C ASN A 430 22.63 -18.07 13.28
N SER A 431 22.49 -18.30 11.97
CA SER A 431 23.10 -19.46 11.32
C SER A 431 24.62 -19.46 11.49
N GLY A 432 25.15 -20.61 11.91
CA GLY A 432 26.56 -20.86 12.17
C GLY A 432 27.02 -20.46 13.57
N ARG A 433 26.22 -19.74 14.36
CA ARG A 433 26.66 -19.16 15.65
C ARG A 433 26.44 -20.07 16.86
N ASP A 434 25.74 -21.17 16.65
CA ASP A 434 25.36 -22.10 17.71
C ASP A 434 25.91 -23.51 17.42
N PRO A 435 26.00 -24.39 18.44
CA PRO A 435 26.55 -25.73 18.27
C PRO A 435 25.83 -26.61 17.23
N TYR A 436 24.56 -26.31 16.91
CA TYR A 436 23.76 -27.11 15.97
C TYR A 436 23.96 -26.68 14.52
N SER A 437 24.15 -25.38 14.28
CA SER A 437 24.33 -24.82 12.94
C SER A 437 25.79 -24.59 12.56
N PHE A 438 26.74 -24.52 13.50
CA PHE A 438 28.17 -24.38 13.21
C PHE A 438 28.75 -25.52 12.36
N PRO A 439 28.43 -26.82 12.59
CA PRO A 439 28.87 -27.89 11.69
C PRO A 439 28.36 -27.71 10.25
N LYS A 440 27.18 -27.11 10.06
CA LYS A 440 26.63 -26.80 8.73
C LYS A 440 27.41 -25.68 8.04
N TRP A 441 27.91 -24.70 8.80
CA TRP A 441 28.80 -23.65 8.28
C TRP A 441 30.11 -24.26 7.74
N ILE A 442 30.72 -25.17 8.50
CA ILE A 442 31.93 -25.87 8.05
C ILE A 442 31.66 -26.71 6.80
N ALA A 443 30.53 -27.42 6.76
CA ALA A 443 30.12 -28.18 5.58
C ALA A 443 29.86 -27.28 4.35
N TYR A 444 29.28 -26.09 4.55
CA TYR A 444 29.09 -25.11 3.49
C TYR A 444 30.43 -24.65 2.91
N LEU A 445 31.38 -24.26 3.78
CA LEU A 445 32.72 -23.84 3.34
C LEU A 445 33.46 -24.97 2.61
N GLN A 446 33.37 -26.20 3.11
CA GLN A 446 33.93 -27.38 2.48
C GLN A 446 33.34 -27.60 1.08
N LYS A 447 32.02 -27.46 0.93
CA LYS A 447 31.33 -27.58 -0.36
C LYS A 447 31.73 -26.46 -1.34
N LYS A 448 31.88 -25.23 -0.85
CA LYS A 448 32.13 -24.04 -1.70
C LYS A 448 33.59 -23.89 -2.13
N HIS A 449 34.54 -24.25 -1.26
CA HIS A 449 35.98 -24.03 -1.49
C HIS A 449 36.80 -25.30 -1.66
N GLY A 450 36.31 -26.44 -1.18
CA GLY A 450 37.00 -27.73 -1.25
C GLY A 450 38.20 -27.87 -0.29
N THR A 451 39.11 -26.89 -0.24
CA THR A 451 40.28 -26.91 0.66
C THR A 451 40.47 -25.58 1.36
N ILE A 452 41.12 -25.61 2.53
CA ILE A 452 41.44 -24.39 3.26
C ILE A 452 42.40 -23.46 2.48
N ALA A 453 43.28 -24.03 1.66
CA ALA A 453 44.18 -23.24 0.81
C ALA A 453 43.40 -22.40 -0.22
N MET A 454 42.37 -22.97 -0.84
CA MET A 454 41.50 -22.24 -1.77
C MET A 454 40.71 -21.13 -1.07
N LEU A 455 40.13 -21.42 0.10
CA LEU A 455 39.43 -20.44 0.91
C LEU A 455 40.36 -19.28 1.30
N ASN A 456 41.54 -19.59 1.82
CA ASN A 456 42.54 -18.59 2.21
C ASN A 456 42.97 -17.70 1.02
N ALA A 457 43.12 -18.27 -0.17
CA ALA A 457 43.44 -17.52 -1.38
C ALA A 457 42.31 -16.57 -1.81
N ARG A 458 41.04 -16.96 -1.61
CA ARG A 458 39.86 -16.14 -1.90
C ARG A 458 39.66 -15.05 -0.86
N TYR A 459 39.84 -15.36 0.42
CA TYR A 459 39.61 -14.42 1.53
C TYR A 459 40.82 -13.53 1.86
N GLY A 460 42.02 -13.88 1.39
CA GLY A 460 43.24 -13.22 1.83
C GLY A 460 43.59 -13.53 3.29
N THR A 461 43.34 -14.76 3.73
CA THR A 461 43.51 -15.22 5.13
C THR A 461 44.55 -16.34 5.24
N ASN A 462 44.88 -16.77 6.46
CA ASN A 462 45.85 -17.84 6.75
C ASN A 462 45.34 -18.82 7.83
N TYR A 463 44.06 -19.19 7.77
CA TYR A 463 43.50 -20.20 8.68
C TYR A 463 44.14 -21.58 8.41
N ARG A 464 44.31 -22.39 9.46
CA ARG A 464 44.93 -23.71 9.36
C ARG A 464 43.94 -24.78 8.89
N GLU A 465 42.68 -24.63 9.26
CA GLU A 465 41.58 -25.55 8.93
C GLU A 465 40.24 -24.79 8.89
N LEU A 466 39.20 -25.40 8.32
CA LEU A 466 37.90 -24.74 8.14
C LEU A 466 37.22 -24.39 9.47
N SER A 467 37.43 -25.17 10.53
CA SER A 467 36.93 -24.93 11.88
C SER A 467 37.45 -23.65 12.53
N GLU A 468 38.58 -23.10 12.04
CA GLU A 468 39.11 -21.81 12.52
C GLU A 468 38.45 -20.60 11.84
N VAL A 469 37.64 -20.80 10.79
CA VAL A 469 37.01 -19.71 10.03
C VAL A 469 35.85 -19.10 10.85
N PRO A 470 35.95 -17.84 11.29
CA PRO A 470 34.92 -17.21 12.10
C PRO A 470 33.65 -16.95 11.29
N VAL A 471 32.51 -16.96 11.98
CA VAL A 471 31.23 -16.51 11.42
C VAL A 471 31.21 -14.97 11.40
N PRO A 472 31.15 -14.32 10.22
CA PRO A 472 31.12 -12.85 10.08
C PRO A 472 30.00 -12.20 10.89
N GLU A 473 30.17 -10.95 11.34
CA GLU A 473 29.16 -10.21 12.10
C GLU A 473 27.86 -9.90 11.31
N THR A 474 26.76 -9.64 12.02
CA THR A 474 25.45 -9.28 11.43
C THR A 474 25.35 -7.80 11.03
N ILE A 475 26.43 -7.27 10.48
CA ILE A 475 26.55 -5.90 10.00
C ILE A 475 27.27 -5.90 8.67
N TYR A 476 26.91 -4.99 7.77
CA TYR A 476 27.64 -4.85 6.52
C TYR A 476 29.10 -4.42 6.80
N PRO A 477 30.11 -5.06 6.19
CA PRO A 477 31.51 -4.74 6.48
C PRO A 477 31.89 -3.34 5.98
N SER A 478 32.58 -2.56 6.82
CA SER A 478 33.13 -1.25 6.41
C SER A 478 34.43 -1.35 5.59
N ARG A 479 35.01 -2.55 5.51
CA ARG A 479 36.28 -2.83 4.84
C ARG A 479 36.10 -3.87 3.75
N THR A 480 36.59 -3.57 2.55
CA THR A 480 36.37 -4.38 1.35
C THR A 480 36.93 -5.81 1.48
N GLU A 481 38.05 -6.00 2.18
CA GLU A 481 38.65 -7.33 2.40
C GLU A 481 37.75 -8.28 3.20
N LEU A 482 36.74 -7.75 3.91
CA LEU A 482 35.78 -8.54 4.68
C LEU A 482 34.53 -8.92 3.89
N ILE A 483 34.35 -8.40 2.66
CA ILE A 483 33.15 -8.67 1.86
C ILE A 483 33.12 -10.12 1.38
N ALA A 484 34.26 -10.70 0.98
CA ALA A 484 34.32 -12.10 0.53
C ALA A 484 33.87 -13.11 1.62
N PRO A 485 34.41 -13.10 2.86
CA PRO A 485 33.88 -13.96 3.92
C PRO A 485 32.44 -13.63 4.30
N TYR A 486 32.06 -12.35 4.27
CA TYR A 486 30.69 -11.91 4.54
C TYR A 486 29.69 -12.44 3.50
N TYR A 487 30.05 -12.42 2.22
CA TYR A 487 29.26 -12.97 1.12
C TYR A 487 28.92 -14.44 1.38
N ASP A 488 29.92 -15.26 1.66
CA ASP A 488 29.74 -16.68 1.93
C ASP A 488 28.83 -16.93 3.13
N TRP A 489 28.98 -16.15 4.22
CA TRP A 489 28.09 -16.29 5.37
C TRP A 489 26.66 -15.84 5.08
N VAL A 490 26.47 -14.74 4.35
CA VAL A 490 25.13 -14.29 3.90
C VAL A 490 24.46 -15.39 3.09
N ARG A 491 25.17 -15.97 2.11
CA ARG A 491 24.67 -17.06 1.28
C ARG A 491 24.38 -18.32 2.10
N PHE A 492 25.27 -18.70 3.02
CA PHE A 492 25.03 -19.81 3.94
C PHE A 492 23.80 -19.59 4.82
N ASN A 493 23.64 -18.40 5.40
CA ASN A 493 22.49 -18.07 6.23
C ASN A 493 21.18 -18.10 5.42
N GLN A 494 21.23 -17.61 4.17
CA GLN A 494 20.10 -17.70 3.24
C GLN A 494 19.74 -19.14 2.88
N GLU A 495 20.72 -20.00 2.60
CA GLU A 495 20.50 -21.43 2.37
C GLU A 495 19.94 -22.13 3.61
N ASN A 496 20.54 -21.94 4.79
CA ASN A 496 20.08 -22.59 6.02
C ASN A 496 18.66 -22.15 6.41
N PHE A 497 18.33 -20.87 6.24
CA PHE A 497 16.99 -20.38 6.54
C PHE A 497 15.95 -20.84 5.51
N ALA A 498 16.31 -20.91 4.23
CA ALA A 498 15.46 -21.51 3.20
C ALA A 498 15.24 -23.02 3.46
N GLU A 499 16.25 -23.76 3.92
CA GLU A 499 16.11 -25.17 4.30
C GLU A 499 15.16 -25.38 5.50
N TRP A 500 15.15 -24.46 6.47
CA TRP A 500 14.17 -24.51 7.56
C TRP A 500 12.72 -24.37 7.03
N HIS A 501 12.49 -23.45 6.09
CA HIS A 501 11.20 -23.33 5.42
C HIS A 501 10.87 -24.56 4.55
N ARG A 502 11.84 -25.09 3.79
CA ARG A 502 11.68 -26.29 2.96
C ARG A 502 11.31 -27.51 3.82
N TRP A 503 11.90 -27.63 5.01
CA TRP A 503 11.59 -28.68 5.97
C TRP A 503 10.14 -28.58 6.48
N MET A 504 9.67 -27.39 6.90
CA MET A 504 8.26 -27.20 7.28
C MET A 504 7.31 -27.50 6.10
N ASN A 505 7.66 -27.01 4.91
CA ASN A 505 6.93 -27.27 3.68
C ASN A 505 6.80 -28.76 3.38
N GLY A 506 7.89 -29.52 3.57
CA GLY A 506 7.93 -30.97 3.39
C GLY A 506 6.86 -31.69 4.21
N PHE A 507 6.70 -31.33 5.49
CA PHE A 507 5.64 -31.90 6.33
C PHE A 507 4.24 -31.50 5.88
N VAL A 508 4.03 -30.24 5.47
CA VAL A 508 2.74 -29.83 4.91
C VAL A 508 2.41 -30.65 3.67
N LYS A 509 3.39 -30.89 2.79
CA LYS A 509 3.22 -31.68 1.57
C LYS A 509 3.06 -33.17 1.81
N GLU A 510 3.68 -33.72 2.85
CA GLU A 510 3.46 -35.08 3.32
C GLU A 510 2.00 -35.28 3.77
N LEU A 511 1.47 -34.34 4.57
CA LEU A 511 0.17 -34.46 5.24
C LEU A 511 -1.01 -34.00 4.37
N ALA A 512 -0.80 -32.99 3.53
CA ALA A 512 -1.84 -32.33 2.73
C ALA A 512 -1.28 -31.88 1.37
N PRO A 513 -0.92 -32.81 0.46
CA PRO A 513 -0.19 -32.52 -0.78
C PRO A 513 -0.91 -31.53 -1.71
N ASN A 514 -2.25 -31.48 -1.65
CA ASN A 514 -3.07 -30.62 -2.49
C ASN A 514 -3.20 -29.18 -2.01
N LEU A 515 -2.84 -28.88 -0.75
CA LEU A 515 -2.88 -27.50 -0.24
C LEU A 515 -1.71 -26.69 -0.79
N ALA A 516 -1.99 -25.47 -1.23
CA ALA A 516 -0.97 -24.60 -1.80
C ALA A 516 -0.05 -23.99 -0.72
N THR A 517 1.21 -23.95 -1.07
CA THR A 517 2.43 -23.46 -0.42
C THR A 517 2.81 -21.99 -0.49
N HIS A 518 2.99 -21.21 0.58
CA HIS A 518 3.72 -19.92 0.44
C HIS A 518 4.32 -19.40 1.75
N ALA A 519 5.03 -18.26 1.71
CA ALA A 519 5.55 -17.55 2.88
C ALA A 519 5.48 -16.04 2.65
N LYS A 520 5.31 -15.24 3.72
CA LYS A 520 5.26 -13.76 3.61
C LYS A 520 6.65 -13.14 3.51
N LEU A 521 7.11 -13.00 2.28
CA LEU A 521 8.37 -12.34 1.95
C LEU A 521 8.18 -10.82 1.80
N VAL A 522 9.02 -10.05 2.49
CA VAL A 522 8.98 -8.58 2.52
C VAL A 522 9.72 -7.99 1.30
N PRO A 523 9.16 -7.01 0.55
CA PRO A 523 9.69 -6.44 -0.70
C PRO A 523 10.82 -5.42 -0.48
N ASP A 524 11.82 -5.78 0.31
CA ASP A 524 12.94 -4.90 0.68
C ASP A 524 14.28 -5.29 0.01
N VAL A 525 14.34 -6.33 -0.84
CA VAL A 525 15.61 -6.75 -1.48
C VAL A 525 16.29 -5.64 -2.29
N PHE A 526 15.51 -4.69 -2.83
CA PHE A 526 16.00 -3.50 -3.53
C PHE A 526 15.81 -2.22 -2.69
N ASP A 527 16.14 -2.28 -1.40
CA ASP A 527 16.26 -1.10 -0.56
C ASP A 527 17.40 -0.20 -1.08
N THR A 528 17.08 1.06 -1.36
CA THR A 528 17.99 2.04 -1.98
C THR A 528 18.74 2.89 -0.95
N ARG A 529 18.55 2.63 0.35
CA ARG A 529 19.37 3.25 1.39
C ARG A 529 20.82 2.73 1.30
N PRO A 530 21.80 3.51 1.82
CA PRO A 530 23.16 3.02 2.02
C PRO A 530 23.15 1.66 2.73
N GLN A 531 24.05 0.75 2.38
CA GLN A 531 23.99 -0.66 2.82
C GLN A 531 23.84 -0.83 4.34
N GLY A 532 24.55 -0.02 5.13
CA GLY A 532 24.45 -0.02 6.61
C GLY A 532 23.14 0.51 7.19
N GLN A 533 22.27 1.14 6.38
CA GLN A 533 21.00 1.75 6.79
C GLN A 533 19.76 1.06 6.22
N ARG A 534 19.94 0.02 5.38
CA ARG A 534 18.83 -0.77 4.82
C ARG A 534 17.97 -1.41 5.93
N THR A 535 16.71 -1.74 5.66
CA THR A 535 15.81 -2.44 6.62
C THR A 535 15.29 -3.77 6.10
N HIS A 536 14.64 -4.54 6.98
CA HIS A 536 14.03 -5.86 6.73
C HIS A 536 14.80 -6.71 5.70
N GLY A 537 14.19 -7.05 4.57
CA GLY A 537 14.78 -7.90 3.52
C GLY A 537 15.94 -7.25 2.75
N GLY A 538 16.15 -5.94 2.89
CA GLY A 538 17.30 -5.22 2.30
C GLY A 538 18.58 -5.40 3.10
N ARG A 539 18.47 -5.87 4.34
CA ARG A 539 19.59 -6.38 5.13
C ARG A 539 19.84 -7.82 4.71
N VAL A 540 20.69 -8.02 3.72
CA VAL A 540 21.01 -9.34 3.16
C VAL A 540 21.40 -10.39 4.22
N PHE A 541 21.96 -9.95 5.35
CA PHE A 541 22.28 -10.81 6.50
C PHE A 541 21.07 -11.37 7.26
N HIS A 542 19.83 -10.94 6.99
CA HIS A 542 18.60 -11.47 7.58
C HIS A 542 18.19 -12.85 7.04
N GLY A 543 18.99 -13.46 6.16
CA GLY A 543 18.81 -14.86 5.73
C GLY A 543 17.64 -15.07 4.76
N VAL A 544 16.94 -14.03 4.34
CA VAL A 544 15.85 -14.15 3.37
C VAL A 544 16.42 -14.04 1.96
N ASP A 545 16.19 -15.06 1.15
CA ASP A 545 16.39 -15.02 -0.30
C ASP A 545 15.08 -15.45 -0.98
N PRO A 546 14.41 -14.56 -1.74
CA PRO A 546 13.14 -14.90 -2.37
C PRO A 546 13.27 -15.99 -3.44
N GLU A 547 14.41 -16.10 -4.12
CA GLU A 547 14.63 -17.14 -5.12
C GLU A 547 14.69 -18.53 -4.46
N LEU A 548 15.40 -18.65 -3.34
CA LEU A 548 15.54 -19.92 -2.63
C LEU A 548 14.23 -20.41 -2.02
N ILE A 549 13.41 -19.50 -1.47
CA ILE A 549 12.13 -19.85 -0.86
C ILE A 549 11.09 -20.20 -1.94
N THR A 550 11.00 -19.39 -3.00
CA THR A 550 10.04 -19.64 -4.08
C THR A 550 10.35 -20.89 -4.90
N GLU A 551 11.55 -21.48 -4.79
CA GLU A 551 11.93 -22.74 -5.44
C GLU A 551 10.99 -23.89 -5.06
N PHE A 552 10.63 -24.01 -3.77
CA PHE A 552 9.84 -25.15 -3.26
C PHE A 552 8.40 -24.80 -2.84
N THR A 553 8.02 -23.53 -2.74
CA THR A 553 6.63 -23.13 -2.45
C THR A 553 5.75 -23.05 -3.69
N ASP A 554 4.53 -23.58 -3.64
CA ASP A 554 3.63 -23.60 -4.81
C ASP A 554 3.25 -22.23 -5.36
N LEU A 555 3.18 -21.22 -4.49
CA LEU A 555 2.87 -19.84 -4.81
C LEU A 555 4.03 -18.93 -4.42
N ALA A 556 4.14 -17.80 -5.11
CA ALA A 556 5.05 -16.72 -4.74
C ALA A 556 4.39 -15.83 -3.69
N GLY A 557 4.65 -16.13 -2.41
CA GLY A 557 4.08 -15.39 -1.28
C GLY A 557 4.84 -14.11 -0.94
N CYS A 558 4.10 -13.09 -0.52
CA CYS A 558 4.64 -11.84 -0.02
C CYS A 558 3.71 -11.13 0.95
N ASP A 559 4.27 -10.09 1.55
CA ASP A 559 3.62 -9.01 2.30
C ASP A 559 4.16 -7.72 1.68
N SER A 560 3.33 -6.95 0.96
CA SER A 560 3.80 -5.72 0.31
C SER A 560 3.03 -4.48 0.76
N TRP A 561 3.60 -3.31 0.49
CA TRP A 561 2.95 -2.04 0.79
C TRP A 561 3.01 -1.09 -0.38
N SER A 562 1.94 -0.32 -0.52
CA SER A 562 1.83 0.77 -1.48
C SER A 562 1.02 1.89 -0.85
N PHE A 563 1.70 2.82 -0.18
CA PHE A 563 1.12 3.98 0.49
C PHE A 563 0.95 5.18 -0.45
N ILE A 564 0.00 6.06 -0.14
CA ILE A 564 -0.16 7.37 -0.77
C ILE A 564 1.03 8.29 -0.46
N THR A 565 1.39 9.15 -1.40
CA THR A 565 2.55 10.04 -1.30
C THR A 565 2.20 11.47 -1.69
N PRO A 566 1.52 12.24 -0.81
CA PRO A 566 0.99 13.57 -1.16
C PRO A 566 2.07 14.59 -1.53
N GLU A 567 3.31 14.38 -1.08
CA GLU A 567 4.42 15.30 -1.27
C GLU A 567 5.28 14.96 -2.51
N SER A 568 5.09 13.80 -3.14
CA SER A 568 5.85 13.41 -4.34
C SER A 568 5.09 13.68 -5.64
N ASN A 569 5.77 13.63 -6.77
CA ASN A 569 5.11 13.78 -8.08
C ASN A 569 4.23 12.57 -8.42
N GLU A 570 4.69 11.37 -8.06
CA GLU A 570 3.90 10.14 -8.09
C GLU A 570 2.94 10.13 -6.90
N SER A 571 1.75 9.59 -7.10
CA SER A 571 0.68 9.67 -6.11
C SER A 571 0.63 8.53 -5.11
N TYR A 572 1.43 7.50 -5.31
CA TYR A 572 1.61 6.41 -4.37
C TYR A 572 2.90 5.64 -4.69
N THR A 573 3.37 4.84 -3.72
CA THR A 573 4.62 4.05 -3.78
C THR A 573 4.53 2.79 -4.65
N TRP A 574 4.13 2.95 -5.91
CA TRP A 574 3.85 1.84 -6.85
C TRP A 574 5.06 0.96 -7.17
N LEU A 575 6.24 1.56 -7.35
CA LEU A 575 7.39 0.94 -8.00
C LEU A 575 7.88 -0.30 -7.25
N ARG A 576 7.91 -0.22 -5.92
CA ARG A 576 8.37 -1.31 -5.05
C ARG A 576 7.51 -2.56 -5.22
N THR A 577 6.19 -2.40 -5.14
CA THR A 577 5.22 -3.50 -5.19
C THR A 577 5.24 -4.19 -6.54
N GLN A 578 5.19 -3.42 -7.64
CA GLN A 578 5.13 -4.00 -8.98
C GLN A 578 6.42 -4.72 -9.36
N LEU A 579 7.57 -4.12 -9.05
CA LEU A 579 8.87 -4.73 -9.26
C LEU A 579 9.01 -6.02 -8.48
N TRP A 580 8.53 -6.04 -7.23
CA TRP A 580 8.57 -7.23 -6.38
C TRP A 580 7.73 -8.37 -6.96
N TYR A 581 6.51 -8.10 -7.41
CA TYR A 581 5.66 -9.15 -7.97
C TYR A 581 6.24 -9.73 -9.26
N ASP A 582 6.76 -8.88 -10.16
CA ASP A 582 7.39 -9.34 -11.39
C ASP A 582 8.68 -10.14 -11.11
N LEU A 583 9.45 -9.75 -10.08
CA LEU A 583 10.63 -10.52 -9.64
C LEU A 583 10.21 -11.91 -9.13
N LEU A 584 9.26 -11.98 -8.20
CA LEU A 584 8.83 -13.24 -7.61
C LEU A 584 8.24 -14.20 -8.65
N ASN A 585 7.44 -13.68 -9.59
CA ASN A 585 6.93 -14.47 -10.70
C ASN A 585 8.08 -15.00 -11.58
N SER A 586 9.13 -14.22 -11.81
CA SER A 586 10.22 -14.59 -12.72
C SER A 586 11.04 -15.81 -12.27
N PHE A 587 11.08 -16.14 -10.98
CA PHE A 587 11.83 -17.30 -10.49
C PHE A 587 11.27 -18.64 -10.99
N GLN A 588 9.99 -18.90 -10.71
CA GLN A 588 9.34 -20.19 -11.01
C GLN A 588 8.09 -20.07 -11.90
N GLN A 589 7.77 -18.85 -12.38
CA GLN A 589 6.53 -18.57 -13.13
C GLN A 589 5.28 -18.99 -12.35
N ARG A 590 5.29 -18.76 -11.03
CA ARG A 590 4.19 -19.04 -10.11
C ARG A 590 3.34 -17.77 -9.92
N PRO A 591 2.01 -17.88 -9.71
CA PRO A 591 1.21 -16.74 -9.32
C PRO A 591 1.68 -16.12 -8.01
N VAL A 592 1.55 -14.80 -7.91
CA VAL A 592 1.86 -14.08 -6.70
C VAL A 592 0.63 -14.00 -5.79
N ILE A 593 0.84 -14.29 -4.51
CA ILE A 593 -0.11 -14.09 -3.43
C ILE A 593 0.48 -13.04 -2.48
N ASP A 594 -0.20 -11.89 -2.35
CA ASP A 594 0.13 -10.91 -1.33
C ASP A 594 -0.80 -11.08 -0.14
N SER A 595 -0.33 -11.84 0.84
CA SER A 595 -1.19 -12.28 1.94
C SER A 595 -1.28 -11.26 3.09
N GLU A 596 -0.72 -10.06 2.90
CA GLU A 596 -0.77 -8.96 3.85
C GLU A 596 -0.47 -7.61 3.15
N LEU A 597 -1.37 -7.17 2.26
CA LEU A 597 -1.17 -5.94 1.49
C LEU A 597 -1.53 -4.69 2.31
N HIS A 598 -0.56 -3.80 2.50
CA HIS A 598 -0.69 -2.54 3.23
C HIS A 598 -0.96 -1.33 2.31
N PHE A 599 -2.08 -0.64 2.56
CA PHE A 599 -2.46 0.61 1.86
C PHE A 599 -2.35 1.85 2.76
N ILE A 600 -2.42 1.61 4.07
CA ILE A 600 -2.59 2.64 5.09
C ILE A 600 -1.45 2.47 6.07
N HIS A 601 -0.76 3.56 6.40
CA HIS A 601 0.17 3.55 7.51
C HIS A 601 -0.57 3.28 8.83
N ASP A 602 0.04 2.49 9.72
CA ASP A 602 -0.46 2.33 11.08
C ASP A 602 -0.71 3.70 11.74
N ARG A 603 -1.84 3.82 12.44
CA ARG A 603 -2.27 5.04 13.14
C ARG A 603 -2.60 6.22 12.21
N HIS A 604 -2.95 5.95 10.95
CA HIS A 604 -3.40 7.01 10.05
C HIS A 604 -4.62 7.76 10.64
N PRO A 605 -4.60 9.10 10.68
CA PRO A 605 -5.68 9.88 11.29
C PRO A 605 -6.99 9.74 10.53
N ALA A 606 -8.06 10.31 11.13
CA ALA A 606 -9.40 10.46 10.56
C ALA A 606 -9.44 11.46 9.39
N GLU A 607 -8.59 11.22 8.39
CA GLU A 607 -8.47 11.99 7.16
C GLU A 607 -8.77 11.07 5.98
N SER A 608 -9.45 11.58 4.95
CA SER A 608 -9.85 10.74 3.82
C SER A 608 -8.64 10.31 3.00
N ILE A 609 -8.60 9.03 2.65
CA ILE A 609 -7.63 8.48 1.71
C ILE A 609 -8.36 8.30 0.37
N PRO A 610 -7.87 8.86 -0.74
CA PRO A 610 -8.54 8.79 -2.04
C PRO A 610 -8.98 7.35 -2.39
N PRO A 611 -10.28 7.06 -2.60
CA PRO A 611 -10.75 5.71 -2.93
C PRO A 611 -10.11 5.13 -4.20
N GLY A 612 -9.79 5.99 -5.17
CA GLY A 612 -9.04 5.60 -6.37
C GLY A 612 -7.68 4.96 -6.09
N HIS A 613 -7.02 5.30 -4.96
CA HIS A 613 -5.77 4.68 -4.55
C HIS A 613 -5.92 3.17 -4.33
N PHE A 614 -6.93 2.75 -3.56
CA PHE A 614 -7.21 1.34 -3.28
C PHE A 614 -7.59 0.60 -4.57
N TYR A 615 -8.47 1.19 -5.37
CA TYR A 615 -8.87 0.59 -6.65
C TYR A 615 -7.64 0.37 -7.56
N THR A 616 -6.80 1.40 -7.68
CA THR A 616 -5.63 1.37 -8.57
C THR A 616 -4.58 0.38 -8.10
N VAL A 617 -4.21 0.37 -6.82
CA VAL A 617 -3.20 -0.56 -6.29
C VAL A 617 -3.66 -2.02 -6.49
N LEU A 618 -4.94 -2.30 -6.22
CA LEU A 618 -5.50 -3.64 -6.41
C LEU A 618 -5.56 -4.06 -7.89
N TRP A 619 -5.93 -3.13 -8.77
CA TRP A 619 -5.95 -3.37 -10.22
C TRP A 619 -4.55 -3.57 -10.78
N GLN A 620 -3.61 -2.66 -10.46
CA GLN A 620 -2.23 -2.68 -10.91
C GLN A 620 -1.55 -3.99 -10.51
N GLY A 621 -1.63 -4.40 -9.24
CA GLY A 621 -1.03 -5.66 -8.80
C GLY A 621 -1.50 -6.87 -9.61
N ALA A 622 -2.77 -6.89 -10.05
CA ALA A 622 -3.30 -7.98 -10.87
C ALA A 622 -2.64 -8.09 -12.24
N LEU A 623 -2.19 -6.95 -12.81
CA LEU A 623 -1.48 -6.87 -14.08
C LEU A 623 0.02 -7.19 -13.95
N HIS A 624 0.51 -7.26 -12.71
CA HIS A 624 1.86 -7.69 -12.34
C HIS A 624 1.78 -9.01 -11.56
N HIS A 625 1.03 -10.00 -12.09
CA HIS A 625 1.01 -11.38 -11.59
C HIS A 625 0.43 -11.63 -10.17
N ARG A 626 0.00 -10.61 -9.41
CA ARG A 626 -0.67 -10.80 -8.11
C ARG A 626 -2.13 -11.19 -8.33
N THR A 627 -2.44 -12.48 -8.21
CA THR A 627 -3.81 -12.98 -8.44
C THR A 627 -4.53 -13.44 -7.17
N ALA A 628 -3.87 -13.37 -6.01
CA ALA A 628 -4.50 -13.52 -4.69
C ALA A 628 -4.01 -12.43 -3.75
N PHE A 629 -4.88 -11.89 -2.90
CA PHE A 629 -4.46 -10.96 -1.86
C PHE A 629 -5.33 -10.93 -0.61
N VAL A 630 -4.73 -10.51 0.49
CA VAL A 630 -5.41 -10.19 1.75
C VAL A 630 -4.94 -8.83 2.23
N ASN A 631 -5.86 -7.89 2.39
CA ASN A 631 -5.55 -6.53 2.82
C ASN A 631 -5.36 -6.46 4.34
N TRP A 632 -4.27 -5.82 4.78
CA TRP A 632 -4.06 -5.43 6.17
C TRP A 632 -4.88 -4.17 6.50
N ILE A 633 -5.79 -4.16 7.46
CA ILE A 633 -6.33 -5.28 8.25
C ILE A 633 -7.84 -5.10 8.44
N TRP A 634 -8.58 -6.21 8.58
CA TRP A 634 -9.99 -6.18 8.97
C TRP A 634 -10.16 -6.47 10.46
N SER A 635 -10.12 -5.42 11.27
CA SER A 635 -10.37 -5.47 12.70
C SER A 635 -11.04 -4.20 13.20
N GLU A 636 -11.77 -4.31 14.30
CA GLU A 636 -12.06 -3.13 15.13
C GLU A 636 -10.73 -2.60 15.73
N PRO A 637 -10.57 -1.27 15.87
CA PRO A 637 -9.35 -0.70 16.45
C PRO A 637 -9.21 -1.08 17.93
N VAL A 638 -8.22 -1.90 18.25
CA VAL A 638 -7.92 -2.36 19.63
C VAL A 638 -6.44 -2.17 20.01
N GLY A 639 -5.60 -1.69 19.08
CA GLY A 639 -4.17 -1.45 19.29
C GLY A 639 -3.56 -0.60 18.17
N ALA A 640 -2.29 -0.21 18.32
CA ALA A 640 -1.62 0.75 17.44
C ALA A 640 -1.68 0.36 15.94
N SER A 641 -1.55 -0.93 15.62
CA SER A 641 -1.57 -1.44 14.23
C SER A 641 -2.96 -1.52 13.59
N SER A 642 -4.04 -1.37 14.37
CA SER A 642 -5.43 -1.35 13.87
C SER A 642 -6.05 0.05 13.93
N GLN A 643 -5.36 1.03 14.53
CA GLN A 643 -5.79 2.42 14.50
C GLN A 643 -5.70 2.97 13.07
N GLY A 644 -6.79 3.58 12.60
CA GLY A 644 -6.84 4.18 11.27
C GLY A 644 -7.09 3.21 10.10
N CYS A 645 -7.29 1.92 10.39
CA CYS A 645 -7.43 0.87 9.37
C CYS A 645 -8.70 0.99 8.52
N ILE A 646 -8.81 0.12 7.51
CA ILE A 646 -9.84 0.21 6.46
C ILE A 646 -11.28 -0.02 6.97
N THR A 647 -11.48 -0.69 8.11
CA THR A 647 -12.81 -0.94 8.70
C THR A 647 -13.53 0.34 9.15
N LEU A 648 -12.82 1.47 9.16
CA LEU A 648 -13.35 2.80 9.48
C LEU A 648 -13.61 3.68 8.24
N ARG A 649 -13.40 3.16 7.02
CA ARG A 649 -13.28 3.96 5.79
C ARG A 649 -14.24 3.48 4.68
N PRO A 650 -15.52 3.91 4.69
CA PRO A 650 -16.53 3.39 3.76
C PRO A 650 -16.15 3.54 2.29
N ALA A 651 -15.55 4.67 1.90
CA ALA A 651 -15.18 4.91 0.51
C ALA A 651 -14.09 3.93 0.04
N ASN A 652 -13.11 3.63 0.91
CA ASN A 652 -12.03 2.69 0.59
C ASN A 652 -12.53 1.23 0.57
N VAL A 653 -13.45 0.85 1.47
CA VAL A 653 -14.10 -0.48 1.42
C VAL A 653 -14.87 -0.66 0.10
N TYR A 654 -15.64 0.35 -0.33
CA TYR A 654 -16.34 0.30 -1.60
C TYR A 654 -15.38 0.24 -2.80
N ALA A 655 -14.28 1.00 -2.77
CA ALA A 655 -13.26 0.96 -3.83
C ALA A 655 -12.60 -0.42 -3.96
N SER A 656 -12.28 -1.07 -2.83
CA SER A 656 -11.77 -2.45 -2.81
C SER A 656 -12.79 -3.45 -3.36
N ALA A 657 -14.07 -3.30 -3.01
CA ALA A 657 -15.15 -4.10 -3.58
C ALA A 657 -15.25 -3.94 -5.10
N ARG A 658 -15.23 -2.69 -5.58
CA ARG A 658 -15.25 -2.37 -7.01
C ARG A 658 -14.09 -3.02 -7.76
N ALA A 659 -12.86 -2.89 -7.22
CA ALA A 659 -11.69 -3.51 -7.83
C ALA A 659 -11.82 -5.04 -7.92
N MET A 660 -12.27 -5.70 -6.84
CA MET A 660 -12.46 -7.15 -6.85
C MET A 660 -13.51 -7.64 -7.85
N ILE A 661 -14.61 -6.91 -7.97
CA ILE A 661 -15.69 -7.24 -8.90
C ILE A 661 -15.23 -7.03 -10.36
N ASP A 662 -14.57 -5.90 -10.65
CA ASP A 662 -14.03 -5.63 -11.99
C ASP A 662 -12.91 -6.60 -12.38
N LEU A 663 -12.01 -6.95 -11.46
CA LEU A 663 -10.94 -7.92 -11.70
C LEU A 663 -11.47 -9.30 -12.05
N ASN A 664 -12.57 -9.74 -11.41
CA ASN A 664 -13.19 -11.02 -11.76
C ASN A 664 -14.02 -10.94 -13.05
N ARG A 665 -14.69 -9.81 -13.30
CA ARG A 665 -15.40 -9.56 -14.57
C ARG A 665 -14.47 -9.56 -15.78
N LEU A 666 -13.24 -9.09 -15.59
CA LEU A 666 -12.20 -8.94 -16.61
C LEU A 666 -11.02 -9.90 -16.39
N ALA A 667 -11.24 -11.00 -15.66
CA ALA A 667 -10.20 -11.97 -15.34
C ALA A 667 -9.55 -12.60 -16.59
N PRO A 668 -10.28 -12.88 -17.69
CA PRO A 668 -9.66 -13.35 -18.94
C PRO A 668 -8.66 -12.34 -19.53
N GLU A 669 -8.96 -11.05 -19.50
CA GLU A 669 -8.07 -9.99 -20.01
C GLU A 669 -6.86 -9.77 -19.09
N VAL A 670 -7.06 -9.73 -17.78
CA VAL A 670 -5.97 -9.65 -16.77
C VAL A 670 -5.02 -10.83 -16.95
N ARG A 671 -5.57 -12.04 -17.08
CA ARG A 671 -4.79 -13.24 -17.35
C ARG A 671 -4.00 -13.13 -18.65
N ALA A 672 -4.62 -12.67 -19.75
CA ALA A 672 -3.94 -12.53 -21.03
C ALA A 672 -2.72 -11.59 -20.92
N ILE A 673 -2.84 -10.51 -20.16
CA ILE A 673 -1.72 -9.59 -19.86
C ILE A 673 -0.61 -10.32 -19.08
N ASN A 674 -0.97 -11.08 -18.04
CA ASN A 674 -0.01 -11.88 -17.26
C ASN A 674 0.65 -13.01 -18.08
N GLU A 675 -0.02 -13.58 -19.09
CA GLU A 675 0.52 -14.65 -19.93
C GLU A 675 1.37 -14.15 -21.11
N ALA A 676 1.24 -12.88 -21.49
CA ALA A 676 2.01 -12.32 -22.59
C ALA A 676 3.52 -12.53 -22.39
N PRO A 677 4.32 -12.78 -23.45
CA PRO A 677 5.77 -12.90 -23.30
C PRO A 677 6.36 -11.59 -22.78
N ALA A 678 7.42 -11.68 -21.99
CA ALA A 678 8.19 -10.51 -21.58
C ALA A 678 9.02 -9.97 -22.75
N ASP A 679 9.12 -8.65 -22.86
CA ASP A 679 9.94 -7.97 -23.87
C ASP A 679 11.42 -7.98 -23.48
N VAL A 680 11.70 -7.84 -22.18
CA VAL A 680 13.05 -7.69 -21.63
C VAL A 680 13.21 -8.44 -20.31
N ALA A 681 14.40 -8.98 -20.07
CA ALA A 681 14.82 -9.55 -18.80
C ALA A 681 15.83 -8.63 -18.11
N LEU A 682 15.66 -8.38 -16.81
CA LEU A 682 16.71 -7.77 -15.98
C LEU A 682 17.54 -8.86 -15.32
N LEU A 683 18.87 -8.74 -15.33
CA LEU A 683 19.71 -9.62 -14.53
C LEU A 683 19.49 -9.32 -13.04
N TYR A 684 19.11 -10.34 -12.27
CA TYR A 684 19.07 -10.31 -10.81
C TYR A 684 20.32 -10.99 -10.25
N SER A 685 21.21 -10.22 -9.62
CA SER A 685 22.42 -10.73 -8.97
C SER A 685 22.38 -10.41 -7.47
N MET A 686 22.32 -11.46 -6.64
CA MET A 686 22.54 -11.28 -5.19
C MET A 686 23.98 -10.85 -4.93
N THR A 687 24.91 -11.32 -5.77
CA THR A 687 26.31 -10.97 -5.68
C THR A 687 26.50 -9.46 -5.82
N SER A 688 25.93 -8.84 -6.86
CA SER A 688 25.98 -7.38 -7.01
C SER A 688 25.15 -6.65 -5.93
N LEU A 689 24.08 -7.23 -5.39
CA LEU A 689 23.36 -6.63 -4.23
C LEU A 689 24.24 -6.48 -2.97
N ILE A 690 25.22 -7.39 -2.81
CA ILE A 690 26.18 -7.39 -1.71
C ILE A 690 27.39 -6.49 -2.02
N TRP A 691 27.90 -6.53 -3.25
CA TRP A 691 29.11 -5.80 -3.64
C TRP A 691 28.86 -4.33 -4.01
N GLU A 692 27.75 -4.04 -4.68
CA GLU A 692 27.47 -2.72 -5.25
C GLU A 692 26.36 -2.00 -4.46
N GLU A 693 26.68 -0.80 -3.95
CA GLU A 693 25.73 -0.02 -3.17
C GLU A 693 24.56 0.50 -4.02
N ASP A 694 24.83 0.90 -5.26
CA ASP A 694 23.87 1.55 -6.16
C ASP A 694 23.02 0.59 -6.99
N TYR A 695 23.38 -0.70 -7.05
CA TYR A 695 22.67 -1.73 -7.81
C TYR A 695 21.13 -1.72 -7.58
N PRO A 696 20.61 -1.65 -6.32
CA PRO A 696 19.18 -1.48 -6.08
C PRO A 696 18.54 -0.25 -6.74
N ALA A 697 19.24 0.88 -6.77
CA ALA A 697 18.75 2.11 -7.36
C ALA A 697 18.74 2.01 -8.90
N VAL A 698 19.81 1.46 -9.48
CA VAL A 698 19.95 1.28 -10.94
C VAL A 698 18.86 0.35 -11.47
N ILE A 699 18.68 -0.83 -10.86
CA ILE A 699 17.67 -1.79 -11.32
C ILE A 699 16.24 -1.26 -11.18
N LYS A 700 15.94 -0.53 -10.10
CA LYS A 700 14.64 0.13 -9.90
C LYS A 700 14.36 1.20 -10.93
N ASN A 701 15.36 2.03 -11.25
CA ASN A 701 15.23 3.08 -12.26
C ASN A 701 14.94 2.45 -13.64
N ILE A 702 15.74 1.45 -14.05
CA ILE A 702 15.54 0.73 -15.31
C ILE A 702 14.14 0.12 -15.37
N TYR A 703 13.72 -0.62 -14.35
CA TYR A 703 12.39 -1.22 -14.28
C TYR A 703 11.29 -0.16 -14.40
N GLY A 704 11.41 0.95 -13.66
CA GLY A 704 10.44 2.04 -13.68
C GLY A 704 10.29 2.70 -15.06
N LEU A 705 11.40 2.86 -15.79
CA LEU A 705 11.41 3.41 -17.15
C LEU A 705 10.83 2.41 -18.16
N LEU A 706 11.17 1.13 -18.06
CA LEU A 706 10.63 0.08 -18.94
C LEU A 706 9.11 -0.03 -18.86
N THR A 707 8.55 0.00 -17.66
CA THR A 707 7.10 0.00 -17.43
C THR A 707 6.43 1.23 -18.08
N GLN A 708 7.10 2.39 -18.04
CA GLN A 708 6.65 3.61 -18.71
C GLN A 708 6.92 3.64 -20.22
N LEU A 709 7.62 2.64 -20.77
CA LEU A 709 7.79 2.43 -22.21
C LEU A 709 6.84 1.36 -22.77
N GLY A 710 5.96 0.80 -21.93
CA GLY A 710 5.03 -0.25 -22.32
C GLY A 710 5.65 -1.65 -22.35
N CYS A 711 6.88 -1.81 -21.85
CA CYS A 711 7.59 -3.09 -21.87
C CYS A 711 7.09 -4.00 -20.74
N LYS A 712 6.79 -5.24 -21.07
CA LYS A 712 6.64 -6.28 -20.04
C LYS A 712 8.02 -6.77 -19.61
N VAL A 713 8.32 -6.63 -18.31
CA VAL A 713 9.62 -6.97 -17.72
C VAL A 713 9.55 -8.34 -17.03
N THR A 714 10.61 -9.13 -17.18
CA THR A 714 10.88 -10.32 -16.37
C THR A 714 12.30 -10.23 -15.81
N PHE A 715 12.72 -11.21 -15.01
CA PHE A 715 14.05 -11.30 -14.45
C PHE A 715 14.69 -12.64 -14.79
N VAL A 716 16.00 -12.64 -14.89
CA VAL A 716 16.81 -13.86 -14.87
C VAL A 716 17.87 -13.72 -13.81
N SER A 717 18.03 -14.72 -12.94
CA SER A 717 19.06 -14.68 -11.89
C SER A 717 20.38 -15.30 -12.34
N GLU A 718 21.47 -14.91 -11.69
CA GLU A 718 22.77 -15.59 -11.87
C GLU A 718 22.72 -17.08 -11.50
N ARG A 719 21.91 -17.46 -10.50
CA ARG A 719 21.66 -18.85 -10.11
C ARG A 719 20.90 -19.64 -11.19
N GLN A 720 19.87 -19.04 -11.78
CA GLN A 720 19.14 -19.63 -12.91
C GLN A 720 20.06 -19.85 -14.11
N LEU A 721 20.88 -18.85 -14.44
CA LEU A 721 21.87 -18.97 -15.52
C LEU A 721 22.86 -20.09 -15.23
N ALA A 722 23.43 -20.14 -14.02
CA ALA A 722 24.36 -21.19 -13.59
C ALA A 722 23.72 -22.59 -13.63
N ALA A 723 22.41 -22.69 -13.39
CA ALA A 723 21.64 -23.93 -13.53
C ALA A 723 21.27 -24.28 -15.00
N GLY A 724 21.74 -23.50 -15.98
CA GLY A 724 21.48 -23.72 -17.40
C GLY A 724 20.12 -23.20 -17.90
N LYS A 725 19.37 -22.45 -17.08
CA LYS A 725 18.09 -21.85 -17.51
C LYS A 725 18.37 -20.69 -18.46
N ILE A 726 17.75 -20.75 -19.64
CA ILE A 726 17.85 -19.70 -20.65
C ILE A 726 16.84 -18.59 -20.31
N PRO A 727 17.22 -17.30 -20.42
CA PRO A 727 16.27 -16.18 -20.27
C PRO A 727 15.07 -16.33 -21.21
N SER A 728 13.87 -16.03 -20.73
CA SER A 728 12.64 -16.10 -21.54
C SER A 728 12.51 -14.91 -22.52
N ALA A 729 13.13 -13.77 -22.20
CA ALA A 729 13.23 -12.62 -23.08
C ALA A 729 14.55 -12.64 -23.87
N LYS A 730 14.51 -12.14 -25.11
CA LYS A 730 15.69 -12.09 -25.99
C LYS A 730 16.69 -10.99 -25.61
N LEU A 731 16.25 -9.95 -24.91
CA LEU A 731 17.15 -8.90 -24.41
C LEU A 731 17.33 -9.05 -22.90
N VAL A 732 18.58 -9.13 -22.45
CA VAL A 732 18.95 -9.07 -21.04
C VAL A 732 19.64 -7.75 -20.76
N ILE A 733 19.08 -6.95 -19.84
CA ILE A 733 19.68 -5.71 -19.37
C ILE A 733 20.50 -6.00 -18.11
N LEU A 734 21.73 -5.47 -18.07
CA LEU A 734 22.67 -5.63 -16.96
C LEU A 734 22.66 -4.33 -16.13
N PRO A 735 22.05 -4.33 -14.93
CA PRO A 735 21.80 -3.11 -14.15
C PRO A 735 22.95 -2.78 -13.20
N HIS A 736 24.11 -2.42 -13.75
CA HIS A 736 25.37 -2.25 -12.99
C HIS A 736 25.73 -3.49 -12.17
N ALA A 737 25.53 -4.67 -12.76
CA ALA A 737 25.84 -5.96 -12.16
C ALA A 737 27.33 -6.27 -12.31
N THR A 738 28.20 -5.62 -11.53
CA THR A 738 29.66 -5.76 -11.67
C THR A 738 30.21 -7.10 -11.18
N HIS A 739 29.62 -7.64 -10.10
CA HIS A 739 30.02 -8.90 -9.48
C HIS A 739 28.91 -9.93 -9.68
N VAL A 740 29.27 -11.09 -10.23
CA VAL A 740 28.34 -12.22 -10.44
C VAL A 740 28.97 -13.52 -9.98
N VAL A 741 28.15 -14.55 -9.78
CA VAL A 741 28.67 -15.90 -9.48
C VAL A 741 29.58 -16.40 -10.61
N GLU A 742 30.67 -17.09 -10.24
CA GLU A 742 31.61 -17.73 -11.14
C GLU A 742 30.87 -18.55 -12.23
N GLY A 743 31.21 -18.30 -13.50
CA GLY A 743 30.59 -18.94 -14.66
C GLY A 743 29.39 -18.20 -15.26
N THR A 744 28.72 -17.30 -14.53
CA THR A 744 27.58 -16.52 -15.06
C THR A 744 27.98 -15.70 -16.30
N ALA A 745 29.11 -15.00 -16.24
CA ALA A 745 29.61 -14.22 -17.38
C ALA A 745 29.92 -15.09 -18.61
N SER A 746 30.48 -16.29 -18.41
CA SER A 746 30.75 -17.24 -19.49
C SER A 746 29.47 -17.79 -20.14
N ILE A 747 28.41 -18.00 -19.35
CA ILE A 747 27.12 -18.45 -19.85
C ILE A 747 26.45 -17.36 -20.69
N LEU A 748 26.47 -16.12 -20.21
CA LEU A 748 25.94 -14.98 -20.97
C LEU A 748 26.72 -14.75 -22.28
N ASP A 749 28.05 -14.86 -22.24
CA ASP A 749 28.90 -14.77 -23.45
C ASP A 749 28.51 -15.85 -24.47
N ARG A 750 28.36 -17.11 -24.03
CA ARG A 750 27.95 -18.21 -24.89
C ARG A 750 26.58 -17.95 -25.52
N LEU A 751 25.57 -17.60 -24.72
CA LEU A 751 24.21 -17.34 -25.20
C LEU A 751 24.16 -16.16 -26.18
N GLN A 752 25.00 -15.13 -25.96
CA GLN A 752 25.12 -13.99 -26.87
C GLN A 752 25.76 -14.40 -28.20
N ARG A 753 26.86 -15.16 -28.19
CA ARG A 753 27.54 -15.65 -29.42
C ARG A 753 26.66 -16.60 -30.23
N GLU A 754 25.79 -17.36 -29.58
CA GLU A 754 24.80 -18.22 -30.22
C GLU A 754 23.62 -17.44 -30.81
N GLY A 755 23.50 -16.13 -30.55
CA GLY A 755 22.37 -15.30 -30.98
C GLY A 755 21.08 -15.58 -30.22
N THR A 756 21.16 -16.27 -29.07
CA THR A 756 20.00 -16.58 -28.22
C THR A 756 19.51 -15.35 -27.48
N ILE A 757 20.45 -14.49 -27.03
CA ILE A 757 20.16 -13.25 -26.33
C ILE A 757 21.03 -12.09 -26.85
N ASP A 758 20.52 -10.88 -26.67
CA ASP A 758 21.26 -9.62 -26.71
C ASP A 758 21.52 -9.14 -25.27
N LEU A 759 22.65 -8.45 -25.07
CA LEU A 759 23.01 -7.84 -23.78
C LEU A 759 23.00 -6.31 -23.91
N LEU A 760 22.39 -5.63 -22.94
CA LEU A 760 22.39 -4.17 -22.83
C LEU A 760 22.90 -3.75 -21.43
N PRO A 761 24.15 -3.29 -21.30
CA PRO A 761 24.69 -2.81 -20.05
C PRO A 761 24.18 -1.40 -19.71
N VAL A 762 23.84 -1.21 -18.44
CA VAL A 762 23.64 0.10 -17.80
C VAL A 762 24.68 0.20 -16.69
N GLY A 763 25.45 1.29 -16.66
CA GLY A 763 26.63 1.40 -15.79
C GLY A 763 27.87 0.67 -16.32
N SER A 764 29.05 1.11 -15.89
CA SER A 764 30.34 0.52 -16.31
C SER A 764 30.66 -0.78 -15.57
N GLY A 765 31.59 -1.59 -16.08
CA GLY A 765 32.13 -2.73 -15.31
C GLY A 765 31.17 -3.89 -15.07
N ASN A 766 30.04 -3.96 -15.79
CA ASN A 766 29.13 -5.10 -15.74
C ASN A 766 29.90 -6.41 -16.02
N LEU A 767 29.67 -7.43 -15.18
CA LEU A 767 30.25 -8.77 -15.26
C LEU A 767 31.79 -8.81 -15.12
N ALA A 768 32.40 -7.78 -14.54
CA ALA A 768 33.86 -7.67 -14.45
C ALA A 768 34.47 -8.59 -13.40
N PHE A 769 33.71 -8.97 -12.36
CA PHE A 769 34.22 -9.72 -11.21
C PHE A 769 33.35 -10.92 -10.85
N ASP A 770 33.99 -11.93 -10.24
CA ASP A 770 33.30 -13.02 -9.56
C ASP A 770 32.81 -12.61 -8.15
N GLU A 771 32.17 -13.52 -7.42
CA GLU A 771 31.66 -13.25 -6.07
C GLU A 771 32.74 -12.99 -5.01
N TYR A 772 34.01 -13.22 -5.33
CA TYR A 772 35.17 -13.01 -4.45
C TYR A 772 36.01 -11.79 -4.88
N GLY A 773 35.49 -10.98 -5.80
CA GLY A 773 36.16 -9.77 -6.30
C GLY A 773 37.36 -10.08 -7.21
N LYS A 774 37.46 -11.31 -7.75
CA LYS A 774 38.48 -11.64 -8.75
C LYS A 774 37.96 -11.29 -10.14
N PRO A 775 38.81 -10.83 -11.07
CA PRO A 775 38.40 -10.58 -12.43
C PRO A 775 37.77 -11.81 -13.09
N ALA A 776 36.66 -11.61 -13.80
CA ALA A 776 36.00 -12.67 -14.55
C ALA A 776 36.95 -13.27 -15.60
N SER A 777 36.97 -14.60 -15.71
CA SER A 777 37.80 -15.32 -16.68
C SER A 777 37.36 -15.08 -18.14
N VAL A 778 36.08 -14.78 -18.34
CA VAL A 778 35.47 -14.43 -19.63
C VAL A 778 34.50 -13.29 -19.39
N VAL A 779 34.61 -12.22 -20.19
CA VAL A 779 33.65 -11.12 -20.22
C VAL A 779 33.02 -11.09 -21.62
N PRO A 780 31.68 -11.13 -21.73
CA PRO A 780 31.00 -11.01 -23.02
C PRO A 780 31.41 -9.73 -23.76
N LYS A 781 31.31 -9.74 -25.10
CA LYS A 781 31.46 -8.50 -25.87
C LYS A 781 30.22 -7.62 -25.66
N LEU A 782 30.34 -6.66 -24.75
CA LEU A 782 29.27 -5.72 -24.43
C LEU A 782 29.29 -4.50 -25.37
N PRO A 783 28.12 -3.96 -25.77
CA PRO A 783 28.04 -2.65 -26.41
C PRO A 783 28.36 -1.53 -25.40
N ASP A 784 28.41 -0.28 -25.89
CA ASP A 784 28.60 0.88 -25.02
C ASP A 784 27.52 0.93 -23.94
N SER A 785 27.96 1.19 -22.70
CA SER A 785 27.05 1.23 -21.56
C SER A 785 26.19 2.47 -21.56
N LEU A 786 24.90 2.26 -21.29
CA LEU A 786 23.96 3.36 -21.08
C LEU A 786 24.26 4.05 -19.75
N ARG A 787 24.18 5.38 -19.78
CA ARG A 787 24.23 6.23 -18.59
C ARG A 787 22.81 6.70 -18.29
N LEU A 788 22.23 6.17 -17.22
CA LEU A 788 20.94 6.59 -16.67
C LEU A 788 21.17 7.20 -15.29
N GLY A 789 20.30 8.11 -14.85
CA GLY A 789 20.37 8.79 -13.55
C GLY A 789 21.23 10.06 -13.54
N GLY A 790 21.59 10.60 -14.71
CA GLY A 790 22.53 11.72 -14.84
C GLY A 790 21.92 13.12 -14.96
N VAL A 791 20.64 13.24 -15.37
CA VAL A 791 19.98 14.55 -15.62
C VAL A 791 18.58 14.58 -15.02
N ASP A 792 17.63 13.85 -15.64
CA ASP A 792 16.26 13.71 -15.17
C ASP A 792 15.59 12.45 -15.76
N ALA A 793 14.44 12.07 -15.21
CA ALA A 793 13.71 10.87 -15.64
C ALA A 793 13.20 10.95 -17.10
N ARG A 794 12.99 12.15 -17.64
CA ARG A 794 12.56 12.34 -19.03
C ARG A 794 13.68 11.96 -20.00
N THR A 795 14.88 12.46 -19.71
CA THR A 795 16.09 12.21 -20.48
C THR A 795 16.44 10.72 -20.42
N ASP A 796 16.38 10.12 -19.23
CA ASP A 796 16.60 8.68 -19.06
C ASP A 796 15.60 7.83 -19.86
N LEU A 797 14.31 8.22 -19.87
CA LEU A 797 13.27 7.55 -20.66
C LEU A 797 13.57 7.62 -22.17
N GLU A 798 13.99 8.80 -22.66
CA GLU A 798 14.34 9.01 -24.07
C GLU A 798 15.60 8.21 -24.46
N VAL A 799 16.65 8.22 -23.62
CA VAL A 799 17.87 7.43 -23.81
C VAL A 799 17.57 5.94 -23.88
N LEU A 800 16.79 5.41 -22.92
CA LEU A 800 16.42 4.00 -22.91
C LEU A 800 15.53 3.65 -24.11
N ALA A 801 14.58 4.51 -24.50
CA ALA A 801 13.74 4.29 -25.66
C ALA A 801 14.55 4.19 -26.96
N VAL A 802 15.56 5.06 -27.13
CA VAL A 802 16.47 5.03 -28.30
C VAL A 802 17.30 3.74 -28.29
N ALA A 803 17.83 3.34 -27.13
CA ALA A 803 18.62 2.12 -27.01
C ALA A 803 17.82 0.85 -27.32
N LEU A 804 16.54 0.81 -26.94
CA LEU A 804 15.65 -0.30 -27.26
C LEU A 804 15.25 -0.28 -28.74
N GLY A 805 15.03 0.90 -29.33
CA GLY A 805 14.74 1.07 -30.75
C GLY A 805 13.58 0.19 -31.23
N ASN A 806 13.82 -0.62 -32.26
CA ASN A 806 12.82 -1.53 -32.84
C ASN A 806 12.42 -2.70 -31.92
N ARG A 807 13.09 -2.87 -30.76
CA ARG A 807 12.68 -3.85 -29.74
C ARG A 807 11.46 -3.38 -28.94
N LEU A 808 11.10 -2.10 -29.00
CA LEU A 808 9.83 -1.59 -28.48
C LEU A 808 8.68 -2.00 -29.42
N THR A 809 8.05 -3.14 -29.14
CA THR A 809 6.94 -3.65 -29.95
C THR A 809 5.59 -3.02 -29.60
N ALA A 810 5.44 -2.51 -28.38
CA ALA A 810 4.25 -1.82 -27.93
C ALA A 810 4.12 -0.43 -28.61
N PRO A 811 2.91 -0.08 -29.12
CA PRO A 811 2.60 1.29 -29.51
C PRO A 811 2.97 2.29 -28.40
N ALA A 812 3.56 3.41 -28.79
CA ALA A 812 3.93 4.46 -27.84
C ALA A 812 2.68 5.11 -27.22
N LEU A 813 2.72 5.30 -25.90
CA LEU A 813 1.80 6.19 -25.19
C LEU A 813 2.39 7.59 -25.19
N ILE A 814 1.67 8.56 -25.74
CA ILE A 814 2.12 9.94 -25.95
C ILE A 814 1.30 10.86 -25.04
N ASP A 815 1.95 11.80 -24.35
CA ASP A 815 1.26 12.91 -23.68
C ASP A 815 0.90 13.96 -24.73
N SER A 816 -0.40 14.12 -24.98
CA SER A 816 -0.91 15.00 -26.04
C SER A 816 -0.57 16.48 -25.81
N ARG A 817 -0.24 16.89 -24.59
CA ARG A 817 0.17 18.28 -24.29
C ARG A 817 1.60 18.56 -24.71
N THR A 818 2.47 17.56 -24.62
CA THR A 818 3.91 17.72 -24.90
C THR A 818 4.31 17.13 -26.25
N GLY A 819 3.50 16.24 -26.83
CA GLY A 819 3.84 15.47 -28.02
C GLY A 819 4.93 14.42 -27.79
N LYS A 820 5.40 14.24 -26.56
CA LYS A 820 6.44 13.27 -26.17
C LYS A 820 5.83 12.01 -25.56
N ARG A 821 6.63 10.95 -25.41
CA ARG A 821 6.23 9.75 -24.64
C ARG A 821 5.72 10.15 -23.26
N ALA A 822 4.67 9.49 -22.78
CA ALA A 822 4.13 9.74 -21.45
C ALA A 822 5.18 9.42 -20.38
N LEU A 823 5.24 10.25 -19.33
CA LEU A 823 6.01 9.99 -18.10
C LEU A 823 5.02 10.12 -16.94
N GLY A 824 5.06 9.18 -16.00
CA GLY A 824 4.09 9.03 -14.92
C GLY A 824 2.91 8.12 -15.27
N ALA A 825 3.06 7.20 -16.23
CA ALA A 825 2.03 6.22 -16.57
C ALA A 825 2.62 4.80 -16.66
N ASP A 826 2.08 3.86 -15.88
CA ASP A 826 2.29 2.43 -16.11
C ASP A 826 1.32 1.99 -17.20
N TYR A 827 1.84 1.44 -18.29
CA TYR A 827 1.00 0.93 -19.36
C TYR A 827 1.55 -0.35 -19.97
N ARG A 828 0.67 -1.15 -20.58
CA ARG A 828 1.03 -2.36 -21.33
C ARG A 828 0.18 -2.49 -22.56
N VAL A 829 0.75 -3.02 -23.64
CA VAL A 829 0.03 -3.35 -24.87
C VAL A 829 0.29 -4.79 -25.26
N ILE A 830 -0.77 -5.58 -25.38
CA ILE A 830 -0.68 -6.98 -25.82
C ILE A 830 -1.66 -7.27 -26.95
N ASN A 831 -1.37 -8.31 -27.74
CA ASN A 831 -2.34 -8.87 -28.67
C ASN A 831 -3.13 -9.98 -27.97
N TYR A 832 -4.47 -9.93 -28.04
CA TYR A 832 -5.37 -10.92 -27.45
C TYR A 832 -6.55 -11.17 -28.38
N LYS A 833 -6.71 -12.43 -28.84
CA LYS A 833 -7.80 -12.87 -29.72
C LYS A 833 -7.98 -11.97 -30.98
N GLY A 834 -6.87 -11.64 -31.63
CA GLY A 834 -6.86 -10.80 -32.84
C GLY A 834 -7.08 -9.30 -32.60
N ARG A 835 -7.16 -8.87 -31.34
CA ARG A 835 -7.35 -7.47 -30.92
C ARG A 835 -6.16 -7.00 -30.10
N GLN A 836 -6.04 -5.70 -29.87
CA GLN A 836 -5.09 -5.17 -28.90
C GLN A 836 -5.78 -4.85 -27.57
N LEU A 837 -5.16 -5.26 -26.46
CA LEU A 837 -5.49 -4.76 -25.13
C LEU A 837 -4.45 -3.72 -24.73
N VAL A 838 -4.91 -2.58 -24.23
CA VAL A 838 -4.04 -1.51 -23.71
C VAL A 838 -4.49 -1.18 -22.30
N SER A 839 -3.66 -1.51 -21.30
CA SER A 839 -3.91 -1.05 -19.93
C SER A 839 -3.10 0.21 -19.66
N ILE A 840 -3.70 1.19 -19.00
CA ILE A 840 -3.08 2.48 -18.65
C ILE A 840 -3.44 2.80 -17.20
N ILE A 841 -2.42 3.15 -16.41
CA ILE A 841 -2.55 3.58 -15.02
C ILE A 841 -1.80 4.90 -14.87
N ASN A 842 -2.53 5.95 -14.52
CA ASN A 842 -1.94 7.25 -14.21
C ASN A 842 -1.36 7.26 -12.79
N LEU A 843 -0.05 7.37 -12.71
CA LEU A 843 0.71 7.35 -11.46
C LEU A 843 0.72 8.73 -10.77
N LEU A 844 0.32 9.80 -11.44
CA LEU A 844 0.41 11.18 -10.96
C LEU A 844 -0.83 11.62 -10.16
N HIS A 845 -0.71 12.73 -9.42
CA HIS A 845 -1.84 13.36 -8.72
C HIS A 845 -2.85 14.06 -9.64
N ARG A 846 -2.50 14.28 -10.90
CA ARG A 846 -3.25 15.10 -11.85
C ARG A 846 -3.66 14.29 -13.08
N PRO A 847 -4.78 14.63 -13.75
CA PRO A 847 -5.16 13.98 -14.98
C PRO A 847 -4.12 14.16 -16.11
N MET A 848 -3.94 13.12 -16.90
CA MET A 848 -3.14 13.12 -18.13
C MET A 848 -4.06 13.09 -19.35
N ILE A 849 -3.64 13.76 -20.43
CA ILE A 849 -4.28 13.64 -21.75
C ILE A 849 -3.31 12.88 -22.65
N LEU A 850 -3.74 11.70 -23.07
CA LEU A 850 -2.88 10.70 -23.68
C LEU A 850 -3.36 10.34 -25.08
N LYS A 851 -2.41 9.89 -25.90
CA LYS A 851 -2.66 9.26 -27.20
C LYS A 851 -1.94 7.93 -27.26
N VAL A 852 -2.62 6.89 -27.73
CA VAL A 852 -1.94 5.63 -28.09
C VAL A 852 -1.59 5.71 -29.58
N ALA A 853 -0.32 5.48 -29.93
CA ALA A 853 0.17 5.54 -31.31
C ALA A 853 -0.26 4.32 -32.14
N THR A 854 -1.58 4.08 -32.23
CA THR A 854 -2.20 3.03 -33.04
C THR A 854 -3.55 3.51 -33.58
N GLU A 855 -4.03 2.86 -34.63
CA GLU A 855 -5.35 3.11 -35.22
C GLU A 855 -6.35 2.00 -34.81
N GLY A 856 -7.63 2.33 -34.86
CA GLY A 856 -8.73 1.40 -34.58
C GLY A 856 -9.85 2.02 -33.75
N VAL A 857 -10.88 1.22 -33.46
CA VAL A 857 -11.96 1.61 -32.55
C VAL A 857 -11.64 1.08 -31.16
N ALA A 858 -11.52 1.97 -30.17
CA ALA A 858 -11.22 1.60 -28.80
C ALA A 858 -12.47 1.60 -27.93
N THR A 859 -12.62 0.56 -27.11
CA THR A 859 -13.65 0.47 -26.07
C THR A 859 -12.98 0.34 -24.71
N ASP A 860 -13.34 1.18 -23.75
CA ASP A 860 -12.95 0.99 -22.34
C ASP A 860 -13.79 -0.11 -21.70
N LEU A 861 -13.12 -1.21 -21.34
CA LEU A 861 -13.73 -2.38 -20.73
C LEU A 861 -14.06 -2.18 -19.24
N ILE A 862 -13.44 -1.20 -18.58
CA ILE A 862 -13.74 -0.84 -17.19
C ILE A 862 -14.94 0.10 -17.17
N GLY A 863 -14.81 1.29 -17.77
CA GLY A 863 -15.83 2.35 -17.73
C GLY A 863 -17.05 2.10 -18.61
N GLY A 864 -16.92 1.26 -19.64
CA GLY A 864 -17.99 0.99 -20.60
C GLY A 864 -18.23 2.17 -21.54
N GLY A 865 -17.55 2.18 -22.68
CA GLY A 865 -17.75 3.21 -23.69
C GLY A 865 -16.69 3.23 -24.78
N VAL A 866 -16.99 3.90 -25.89
CA VAL A 866 -16.01 4.14 -26.96
C VAL A 866 -15.07 5.28 -26.55
N VAL A 867 -13.77 5.06 -26.76
CA VAL A 867 -12.71 6.03 -26.43
C VAL A 867 -12.02 6.47 -27.71
N LYS A 868 -11.72 7.76 -27.82
CA LYS A 868 -10.91 8.30 -28.91
C LYS A 868 -9.42 8.09 -28.60
N LEU A 869 -8.72 7.33 -29.45
CA LEU A 869 -7.32 6.95 -29.23
C LEU A 869 -6.33 8.13 -29.28
N ASP A 870 -6.71 9.24 -29.90
CA ASP A 870 -5.92 10.47 -29.98
C ASP A 870 -6.14 11.43 -28.80
N GLN A 871 -7.13 11.16 -27.94
CA GLN A 871 -7.48 12.01 -26.81
C GLN A 871 -8.11 11.20 -25.67
N ILE A 872 -7.28 10.41 -25.00
CA ILE A 872 -7.64 9.62 -23.80
C ILE A 872 -7.39 10.48 -22.56
N THR A 873 -8.44 10.74 -21.78
CA THR A 873 -8.29 11.39 -20.47
C THR A 873 -8.07 10.31 -19.41
N ALA A 874 -6.86 10.22 -18.88
CA ALA A 874 -6.53 9.33 -17.76
C ALA A 874 -6.56 10.13 -16.44
N ALA A 875 -7.64 9.98 -15.67
CA ALA A 875 -7.75 10.59 -14.36
C ALA A 875 -6.73 9.99 -13.38
N ALA A 876 -6.38 10.74 -12.33
CA ALA A 876 -5.44 10.29 -11.32
C ALA A 876 -6.01 9.09 -10.57
N ARG A 877 -5.27 7.98 -10.51
CA ARG A 877 -5.68 6.75 -9.81
C ARG A 877 -7.04 6.19 -10.30
N GLU A 878 -7.26 6.25 -11.61
CA GLU A 878 -8.35 5.56 -12.29
C GLU A 878 -7.77 4.75 -13.46
N PRO A 879 -7.64 3.42 -13.31
CA PRO A 879 -7.17 2.54 -14.36
C PRO A 879 -8.08 2.54 -15.58
N ILE A 880 -7.48 2.38 -16.75
CA ILE A 880 -8.18 2.20 -18.03
C ILE A 880 -7.73 0.86 -18.62
N LEU A 881 -8.68 0.11 -19.18
CA LEU A 881 -8.38 -1.08 -19.99
C LEU A 881 -9.11 -0.97 -21.33
N LEU A 882 -8.37 -0.63 -22.38
CA LEU A 882 -8.92 -0.50 -23.72
C LEU A 882 -8.82 -1.82 -24.48
N ARG A 883 -9.88 -2.16 -25.19
CA ARG A 883 -9.85 -3.11 -26.30
C ARG A 883 -9.88 -2.34 -27.61
N ILE A 884 -8.89 -2.53 -28.46
CA ILE A 884 -8.78 -1.88 -29.76
C ILE A 884 -9.05 -2.91 -30.85
N ASP A 885 -10.13 -2.68 -31.58
CA ASP A 885 -10.54 -3.41 -32.76
C ASP A 885 -9.88 -2.74 -33.98
N LYS A 886 -8.85 -3.37 -34.56
CA LYS A 886 -8.27 -2.92 -35.83
C LYS A 886 -9.27 -3.24 -36.93
N GLY A 887 -9.78 -2.22 -37.63
CA GLY A 887 -10.68 -2.43 -38.77
C GLY A 887 -10.03 -3.42 -39.76
N GLU A 888 -10.83 -4.30 -40.35
CA GLU A 888 -10.34 -5.17 -41.44
C GLU A 888 -9.65 -4.26 -42.46
N LYS A 889 -8.36 -4.50 -42.71
CA LYS A 889 -7.73 -3.94 -43.91
C LYS A 889 -8.56 -4.47 -45.07
N SER A 890 -9.29 -3.59 -45.75
CA SER A 890 -9.92 -3.92 -47.03
C SER A 890 -8.84 -4.54 -47.90
N LYS A 891 -8.97 -5.84 -48.18
CA LYS A 891 -8.05 -6.58 -49.05
C LYS A 891 -8.07 -6.02 -50.46
#